data_AF-A0A0M8WQ75-F1
#
_entry.id   AF-A0A0M8WQ75-F1
#
_cell.length_a   1.000
_cell.length_b   1.000
_cell.length_c   1.000
_cell.angle_alpha   90.00
_cell.angle_beta   90.00
_cell.angle_gamma   90.00
#
_symmetry.space_group_name_H-M   'P 1'
#
loop_
_entity.id
_entity.type
_entity.pdbx_description
1 polymer ?
#
loop_
_entity_poly.entity_id
_entity_poly.type
_entity_poly.pdbx_seq_one_letter_code
_entity_poly.pdbx_strand_id
1 'polypeptide(L)'
;MLGTGIASAQENVNPDAAPPVVDAGASVPVKIDQNNLANPARNVSAPTVDRTISTDRVANAVPTRTTAPVATNPLFRSVSGRLQDTATSNARGNTLQAHADVPVNVCGNQISALADGATAADCAQDLNRDGSVKTTGQGQAVAGNVVAVNHVLPAQVTGNSFAAGGNAANDTAARQTGTTGGNMITNGDKGSLSGNIIAEQGATPVQMTGNAVGAGGIAESRSTADTISKSYGMLQTSGKDSTLSGNAGQVPLAPLVEVNGNSAAGAGNAATDSKQSGTAHAGDRVWTNGDPATLAGNVAKTPLAGPITLDDNAAAAGGNAYATSETVNQSRAAGNTNTAGNGSSASGNIADTPISLPVAAGGNAASLVGNSGADHANSADSVAGGNNWTKGHDSVLSGNVANVPPATALDVCGNGASGAGQSTGTCVNDVRSETGGYQGTTGNNSVLSGNVAQTPLAAPAELYGAAATVGGQATGSADEVKDIRSTGEPNTVDDRGTVSSNIVTAPTAAAAQVFGDTAGLVGNTTSTSANDTSVTAGDDPKATGRKSSVSGNVFQVPTSTPAQVFGDGVTLVGNNEAHADNATDMKSGGDAKTDGSQSSIGGNAVSAPVASATQVMGWSVGGGGNVNSTSSNDLDSVAGGDVQSTGERGSIAGNLIGAQATPFVPVPGNSVSAAGLTTSDSATDTDVQAGEDSKTSGKDGSVSGNLLHVPANAAVQPYADAIAAAGSASTWTDKGSNTQAGGQMGTVGEGPLSGREATVPAEAAANVRRIPVELVGQAFTNGTSDDTQLTGEDEGTLRATQLKGIELPKGIDKLMGPTEVPAFQGLPSLKTLPVNTLPSLGGLGGLTGLAGQLPIGKLPVGQLPIGKLPVGQLPVGQLPVGQLPVGKLPVGKQLPVGKLPVGKLPVGQLPVGKQLPVGQLPVNKLGKQRAELPLGQNSAANLTPNIQGLPLAQVLNAAQGLLSGAPTQRSVPSLPVTAPALPALPVRLPVPTERSMPTVPTLPVAGPTTISGLKLNPTTGLGQSKERSMPTLPADVPALSMIDPANVFQRVAGTL
;
A
#
# COMPACT_ATOMS: atom_id res chain seq x y z
N MET A 1 40.76 18.66 14.19
CA MET A 1 42.07 18.56 13.49
C MET A 1 41.83 17.93 12.12
N LEU A 2 42.76 18.07 11.16
CA LEU A 2 42.61 17.48 9.82
C LEU A 2 42.80 15.95 9.86
N GLY A 3 41.71 15.21 9.96
CA GLY A 3 41.71 13.76 9.76
C GLY A 3 41.78 13.46 8.26
N THR A 4 42.93 12.96 7.79
CA THR A 4 43.10 12.56 6.39
C THR A 4 42.35 11.27 6.12
N GLY A 5 41.16 11.35 5.50
CA GLY A 5 40.45 10.19 5.00
C GLY A 5 41.35 9.40 4.04
N ILE A 6 41.58 8.12 4.35
CA ILE A 6 42.44 7.26 3.54
C ILE A 6 41.66 6.84 2.29
N ALA A 7 41.73 7.69 1.26
CA ALA A 7 41.38 7.29 -0.09
C ALA A 7 42.33 6.17 -0.53
N SER A 8 41.88 4.91 -0.41
CA SER A 8 42.57 3.73 -0.92
C SER A 8 42.49 3.70 -2.45
N ALA A 9 43.21 4.62 -3.09
CA ALA A 9 43.33 4.72 -4.54
C ALA A 9 44.06 3.48 -5.08
N GLN A 10 43.29 2.44 -5.43
CA GLN A 10 43.78 1.31 -6.19
C GLN A 10 43.92 1.71 -7.66
N GLU A 11 44.91 2.56 -7.94
CA GLU A 11 45.31 2.99 -9.28
C GLU A 11 45.91 1.83 -10.10
N ASN A 12 45.08 0.89 -10.53
CA ASN A 12 45.29 0.15 -11.79
C ASN A 12 43.99 -0.53 -12.28
N VAL A 13 42.85 0.17 -12.25
CA VAL A 13 41.61 -0.37 -12.84
C VAL A 13 41.69 -0.21 -14.35
N ASN A 14 41.97 -1.30 -15.06
CA ASN A 14 41.77 -1.37 -16.51
C ASN A 14 40.26 -1.18 -16.79
N PRO A 15 39.80 -0.14 -17.53
CA PRO A 15 38.39 0.08 -17.79
C PRO A 15 37.74 -1.01 -18.68
N ASP A 16 38.56 -1.82 -19.34
CA ASP A 16 38.14 -2.99 -20.12
C ASP A 16 38.30 -4.32 -19.36
N ALA A 17 38.59 -4.29 -18.04
CA ALA A 17 38.57 -5.49 -17.22
C ALA A 17 37.13 -5.97 -17.02
N ALA A 18 36.86 -7.25 -17.33
CA ALA A 18 35.57 -7.86 -17.03
C ALA A 18 35.35 -7.85 -15.49
N PRO A 19 34.16 -7.47 -15.00
CA PRO A 19 33.86 -7.47 -13.57
C PRO A 19 34.00 -8.88 -12.98
N PRO A 20 34.37 -9.01 -11.69
CA PRO A 20 34.48 -10.30 -11.03
C PRO A 20 33.12 -11.02 -11.02
N VAL A 21 33.16 -12.34 -11.14
CA VAL A 21 31.96 -13.20 -11.21
C VAL A 21 31.09 -13.08 -9.96
N VAL A 22 31.74 -12.84 -8.81
CA VAL A 22 31.09 -12.57 -7.52
C VAL A 22 31.78 -11.37 -6.89
N ASP A 23 30.99 -10.34 -6.57
CA ASP A 23 31.38 -9.10 -5.90
C ASP A 23 30.54 -8.96 -4.62
N ALA A 24 30.97 -9.65 -3.56
CA ALA A 24 30.23 -9.73 -2.29
C ALA A 24 30.98 -8.99 -1.17
N GLY A 25 30.44 -7.86 -0.75
CA GLY A 25 31.07 -6.95 0.22
C GLY A 25 30.08 -6.44 1.25
N ALA A 26 30.22 -6.88 2.50
CA ALA A 26 29.53 -6.31 3.66
C ALA A 26 30.47 -5.37 4.41
N SER A 27 30.04 -4.14 4.70
CA SER A 27 30.84 -3.11 5.38
C SER A 27 30.08 -2.51 6.56
N VAL A 28 30.70 -2.52 7.74
CA VAL A 28 30.14 -1.97 8.98
C VAL A 28 31.15 -0.97 9.58
N PRO A 29 31.18 0.30 9.12
CA PRO A 29 31.94 1.35 9.78
C PRO A 29 31.24 1.73 11.09
N VAL A 30 31.87 1.33 12.21
CA VAL A 30 31.40 1.61 13.56
C VAL A 30 32.15 2.81 14.12
N LYS A 31 31.41 3.88 14.38
CA LYS A 31 31.84 5.07 15.11
C LYS A 31 31.10 5.13 16.45
N ILE A 32 31.85 5.06 17.54
CA ILE A 32 31.38 5.27 18.90
C ILE A 32 32.25 6.39 19.48
N ASP A 33 31.67 7.51 19.91
CA ASP A 33 32.44 8.61 20.50
C ASP A 33 31.59 9.43 21.47
N GLN A 34 32.21 10.20 22.37
CA GLN A 34 31.50 11.18 23.21
C GLN A 34 30.29 10.63 23.99
N ASN A 35 30.27 9.35 24.37
CA ASN A 35 29.27 8.78 25.29
C ASN A 35 29.82 8.72 26.71
N ASN A 36 28.97 8.71 27.73
CA ASN A 36 29.40 8.78 29.12
C ASN A 36 28.62 7.86 30.07
N LEU A 37 29.31 7.35 31.10
CA LEU A 37 28.76 6.46 32.13
C LEU A 37 29.12 6.97 33.53
N ALA A 38 28.12 7.40 34.29
CA ALA A 38 28.25 7.85 35.67
C ALA A 38 27.74 6.80 36.68
N ASN A 39 28.53 6.54 37.72
CA ASN A 39 28.13 5.75 38.89
C ASN A 39 28.82 6.28 40.18
N PRO A 40 28.46 5.83 41.39
CA PRO A 40 28.93 6.43 42.64
C PRO A 40 30.44 6.34 42.86
N ALA A 41 31.12 5.45 42.14
CA ALA A 41 32.57 5.30 42.22
C ALA A 41 33.30 6.14 41.17
N ARG A 42 32.73 6.34 39.97
CA ARG A 42 33.39 6.96 38.81
C ARG A 42 32.38 7.56 37.82
N ASN A 43 32.72 8.72 37.27
CA ASN A 43 32.17 9.23 36.01
C ASN A 43 33.19 8.94 34.90
N VAL A 44 32.79 8.30 33.81
CA VAL A 44 33.69 7.69 32.81
C VAL A 44 33.15 7.85 31.39
N SER A 45 33.83 8.65 30.58
CA SER A 45 33.62 8.68 29.12
C SER A 45 33.89 7.29 28.53
N ALA A 46 32.97 6.79 27.72
CA ALA A 46 33.13 5.51 27.04
C ALA A 46 34.30 5.57 26.05
N PRO A 47 35.03 4.45 25.80
CA PRO A 47 36.13 4.45 24.85
C PRO A 47 35.67 4.82 23.45
N THR A 48 36.32 5.81 22.82
CA THR A 48 36.14 6.11 21.40
C THR A 48 36.54 4.90 20.56
N VAL A 49 35.68 4.51 19.62
CA VAL A 49 35.92 3.44 18.64
C VAL A 49 35.61 3.98 17.25
N ASP A 50 36.63 4.03 16.39
CA ASP A 50 36.46 4.23 14.96
C ASP A 50 37.08 3.02 14.24
N ARG A 51 36.24 2.18 13.62
CA ARG A 51 36.69 0.97 12.91
C ARG A 51 35.69 0.51 11.85
N THR A 52 36.19 0.13 10.68
CA THR A 52 35.40 -0.61 9.68
C THR A 52 35.60 -2.12 9.86
N ILE A 53 34.50 -2.83 10.13
CA ILE A 53 34.44 -4.29 10.00
C ILE A 53 33.93 -4.57 8.59
N SER A 54 34.76 -5.07 7.66
CA SER A 54 34.30 -5.43 6.32
C SER A 54 34.85 -6.76 5.80
N THR A 55 34.10 -7.40 4.90
CA THR A 55 34.50 -8.66 4.26
C THR A 55 35.49 -8.48 3.11
N ASP A 56 35.66 -7.26 2.60
CA ASP A 56 36.48 -6.95 1.43
C ASP A 56 37.98 -7.21 1.69
N ARG A 57 38.39 -7.10 2.97
CA ARG A 57 39.71 -7.52 3.47
C ARG A 57 39.93 -9.03 3.40
N VAL A 58 38.87 -9.84 3.32
CA VAL A 58 38.94 -11.30 3.16
C VAL A 58 38.99 -11.67 1.68
N ALA A 59 38.20 -10.99 0.82
CA ALA A 59 38.20 -11.23 -0.62
C ALA A 59 39.60 -11.07 -1.25
N ASN A 60 40.34 -10.03 -0.87
CA ASN A 60 41.68 -9.75 -1.38
C ASN A 60 42.82 -10.58 -0.71
N ALA A 61 42.49 -11.49 0.22
CA ALA A 61 43.48 -12.18 1.07
C ALA A 61 43.41 -13.72 1.04
N VAL A 62 42.68 -14.32 0.08
CA VAL A 62 42.56 -15.79 -0.05
C VAL A 62 43.26 -16.31 -1.32
N PRO A 63 44.56 -16.68 -1.21
CA PRO A 63 45.09 -17.79 -1.98
C PRO A 63 44.28 -19.07 -1.66
N THR A 64 44.07 -19.93 -2.66
CA THR A 64 43.26 -21.14 -2.49
C THR A 64 43.74 -22.04 -1.34
N ARG A 65 42.79 -22.53 -0.51
CA ARG A 65 42.96 -23.37 0.70
C ARG A 65 43.55 -22.67 1.94
N THR A 66 42.67 -22.19 2.83
CA THR A 66 42.38 -22.81 4.15
C THR A 66 41.23 -22.06 4.84
N THR A 67 40.77 -22.53 6.01
CA THR A 67 39.43 -22.22 6.55
C THR A 67 39.41 -21.30 7.79
N ALA A 68 38.58 -20.25 7.72
CA ALA A 68 37.93 -19.55 8.84
C ALA A 68 38.84 -18.69 9.77
N PRO A 69 38.29 -17.78 10.64
CA PRO A 69 36.88 -17.57 10.95
C PRO A 69 36.40 -16.08 11.03
N VAL A 70 35.57 -15.63 10.07
CA VAL A 70 34.61 -14.50 10.27
C VAL A 70 33.24 -14.83 9.63
N ALA A 71 32.89 -16.12 9.55
CA ALA A 71 31.71 -16.62 8.83
C ALA A 71 30.61 -17.13 9.79
N THR A 72 30.24 -16.34 10.78
CA THR A 72 29.25 -16.72 11.82
C THR A 72 27.79 -16.70 11.34
N ASN A 73 27.43 -15.78 10.43
CA ASN A 73 26.06 -15.71 9.89
C ASN A 73 25.74 -16.92 8.95
N PRO A 74 24.68 -17.71 9.23
CA PRO A 74 24.36 -18.90 8.44
C PRO A 74 23.86 -18.61 7.02
N LEU A 75 23.25 -17.44 6.77
CA LEU A 75 22.77 -17.05 5.43
C LEU A 75 23.94 -16.99 4.45
N PHE A 76 24.93 -16.14 4.74
CA PHE A 76 26.15 -16.00 3.95
C PHE A 76 26.93 -17.31 3.81
N ARG A 77 26.97 -18.15 4.85
CA ARG A 77 27.67 -19.45 4.79
C ARG A 77 27.02 -20.42 3.80
N SER A 78 25.69 -20.46 3.74
CA SER A 78 24.94 -21.33 2.82
C SER A 78 24.99 -20.87 1.37
N VAL A 79 25.04 -19.55 1.14
CA VAL A 79 25.13 -18.93 -0.19
C VAL A 79 26.56 -19.03 -0.73
N SER A 80 27.56 -18.51 0.01
CA SER A 80 28.95 -18.47 -0.42
C SER A 80 29.53 -19.88 -0.67
N GLY A 81 29.19 -20.85 0.19
CA GLY A 81 29.62 -22.24 0.03
C GLY A 81 29.06 -22.96 -1.19
N ARG A 82 27.93 -22.51 -1.77
CA ARG A 82 27.38 -23.05 -3.03
C ARG A 82 27.91 -22.31 -4.27
N LEU A 83 28.28 -21.04 -4.13
CA LEU A 83 28.83 -20.24 -5.23
C LEU A 83 30.27 -20.64 -5.59
N GLN A 84 31.10 -20.97 -4.59
CA GLN A 84 32.52 -21.26 -4.81
C GLN A 84 32.77 -22.51 -5.70
N ASP A 85 31.97 -23.58 -5.54
CA ASP A 85 32.06 -24.77 -6.41
C ASP A 85 31.57 -24.50 -7.86
N THR A 86 30.77 -23.44 -8.06
CA THR A 86 30.19 -23.10 -9.37
C THR A 86 31.08 -22.17 -10.20
N ALA A 87 31.91 -21.34 -9.55
CA ALA A 87 32.67 -20.26 -10.18
C ALA A 87 33.97 -20.68 -10.90
N THR A 88 33.93 -21.74 -11.74
CA THR A 88 35.12 -22.26 -12.44
C THR A 88 35.25 -21.79 -13.89
N SER A 89 36.14 -20.81 -14.11
CA SER A 89 36.78 -20.46 -15.41
C SER A 89 35.94 -19.94 -16.60
N ASN A 90 34.62 -20.09 -16.64
CA ASN A 90 33.80 -19.77 -17.84
C ASN A 90 32.49 -19.03 -17.52
N ALA A 91 32.56 -17.96 -16.73
CA ALA A 91 31.38 -17.21 -16.28
C ALA A 91 30.66 -16.38 -17.34
N ARG A 92 31.20 -16.20 -18.56
CA ARG A 92 30.57 -15.46 -19.69
C ARG A 92 29.99 -14.08 -19.32
N GLY A 93 30.69 -13.32 -18.47
CA GLY A 93 30.23 -12.01 -18.01
C GLY A 93 28.99 -12.02 -17.10
N ASN A 94 28.48 -13.19 -16.69
CA ASN A 94 27.48 -13.23 -15.63
C ASN A 94 28.13 -12.75 -14.32
N THR A 95 27.45 -11.84 -13.61
CA THR A 95 27.96 -11.15 -12.41
C THR A 95 26.95 -11.25 -11.28
N LEU A 96 27.41 -11.64 -10.09
CA LEU A 96 26.64 -11.58 -8.85
C LEU A 96 27.28 -10.53 -7.92
N GLN A 97 26.61 -9.40 -7.72
CA GLN A 97 26.99 -8.41 -6.71
C GLN A 97 26.08 -8.52 -5.48
N ALA A 98 26.67 -8.45 -4.29
CA ALA A 98 25.98 -8.46 -3.01
C ALA A 98 26.64 -7.48 -2.04
N HIS A 99 26.16 -6.25 -2.06
CA HIS A 99 26.67 -5.10 -1.31
C HIS A 99 25.70 -4.75 -0.18
N ALA A 100 26.16 -4.87 1.07
CA ALA A 100 25.41 -4.47 2.26
C ALA A 100 26.25 -3.54 3.14
N ASP A 101 25.78 -2.32 3.36
CA ASP A 101 26.47 -1.24 4.08
C ASP A 101 25.70 -0.90 5.36
N VAL A 102 26.37 -0.94 6.52
CA VAL A 102 25.78 -0.66 7.83
C VAL A 102 26.64 0.35 8.60
N PRO A 103 26.61 1.64 8.26
CA PRO A 103 27.26 2.66 9.09
C PRO A 103 26.56 2.74 10.45
N VAL A 104 27.33 2.60 11.53
CA VAL A 104 26.84 2.66 12.92
C VAL A 104 27.45 3.87 13.61
N ASN A 105 26.62 4.78 14.13
CA ASN A 105 27.00 5.98 14.86
C ASN A 105 26.37 5.96 16.25
N VAL A 106 27.19 5.84 17.31
CA VAL A 106 26.75 5.84 18.71
C VAL A 106 27.42 6.99 19.44
N CYS A 107 26.69 8.06 19.75
CA CYS A 107 27.31 9.34 20.13
C CYS A 107 26.45 10.18 21.08
N GLY A 108 27.08 10.88 22.04
CA GLY A 108 26.37 11.80 22.95
C GLY A 108 25.49 11.15 24.01
N ASN A 109 25.43 9.82 24.12
CA ASN A 109 24.53 9.15 25.06
C ASN A 109 25.07 9.25 26.51
N GLN A 110 24.20 9.61 27.44
CA GLN A 110 24.47 9.69 28.88
C GLN A 110 23.77 8.55 29.63
N ILE A 111 24.52 7.77 30.41
CA ILE A 111 23.98 6.74 31.31
C ILE A 111 24.44 7.06 32.73
N SER A 112 23.50 7.21 33.66
CA SER A 112 23.75 7.55 35.07
C SER A 112 23.04 6.59 36.00
N ALA A 113 23.77 5.93 36.91
CA ALA A 113 23.20 5.03 37.91
C ALA A 113 23.71 5.42 39.31
N LEU A 114 22.80 5.84 40.19
CA LEU A 114 23.05 6.29 41.57
C LEU A 114 24.04 7.48 41.69
N ALA A 115 24.22 8.23 40.60
CA ALA A 115 25.15 9.35 40.48
C ALA A 115 24.69 10.32 39.39
N ASP A 116 25.35 11.48 39.32
CA ASP A 116 25.06 12.52 38.33
C ASP A 116 26.07 12.50 37.18
N GLY A 117 25.59 12.75 35.97
CA GLY A 117 26.41 12.82 34.77
C GLY A 117 25.74 13.63 33.66
N ALA A 118 26.57 14.37 32.91
CA ALA A 118 26.14 15.16 31.76
C ALA A 118 27.10 14.94 30.57
N THR A 119 26.56 15.00 29.36
CA THR A 119 27.29 14.83 28.09
C THR A 119 26.94 15.94 27.11
N ALA A 120 27.88 16.34 26.25
CA ALA A 120 27.61 17.18 25.09
C ALA A 120 28.42 16.67 23.89
N ALA A 121 27.82 16.66 22.69
CA ALA A 121 28.40 15.97 21.54
C ALA A 121 28.02 16.57 20.16
N ASP A 122 28.94 16.44 19.19
CA ASP A 122 28.78 16.85 17.78
C ASP A 122 29.37 15.75 16.86
N CYS A 123 28.51 15.08 16.10
CA CYS A 123 28.77 13.72 15.61
C CYS A 123 28.39 13.53 14.13
N ALA A 124 29.36 13.59 13.21
CA ALA A 124 29.16 13.26 11.79
C ALA A 124 29.69 11.87 11.39
N GLN A 125 28.98 11.14 10.52
CA GLN A 125 29.48 9.94 9.84
C GLN A 125 28.93 9.83 8.40
N ASP A 126 29.84 9.81 7.41
CA ASP A 126 29.50 9.61 5.99
C ASP A 126 30.02 8.26 5.45
N LEU A 127 29.27 7.66 4.53
CA LEU A 127 29.65 6.46 3.76
C LEU A 127 29.14 6.59 2.31
N ASN A 128 30.00 6.21 1.35
CA ASN A 128 29.63 6.13 -0.07
C ASN A 128 30.29 4.91 -0.73
N ARG A 129 29.49 4.08 -1.41
CA ARG A 129 29.96 2.99 -2.28
C ARG A 129 29.34 3.12 -3.69
N ASP A 130 30.14 2.80 -4.71
CA ASP A 130 29.67 2.60 -6.09
C ASP A 130 29.54 1.10 -6.36
N GLY A 131 28.34 0.67 -6.75
CA GLY A 131 28.00 -0.70 -7.13
C GLY A 131 27.90 -0.91 -8.65
N SER A 132 28.30 0.05 -9.50
CA SER A 132 28.03 0.00 -10.94
C SER A 132 28.60 -1.25 -11.64
N VAL A 133 27.73 -2.04 -12.26
CA VAL A 133 28.10 -3.23 -13.04
C VAL A 133 27.90 -2.97 -14.52
N LYS A 134 28.93 -3.24 -15.34
CA LYS A 134 28.85 -3.20 -16.80
C LYS A 134 29.31 -4.53 -17.40
N THR A 135 28.44 -5.19 -18.16
CA THR A 135 28.74 -6.47 -18.81
C THR A 135 27.97 -6.64 -20.13
N THR A 136 28.05 -7.80 -20.78
CA THR A 136 27.25 -8.15 -21.96
C THR A 136 27.17 -9.67 -22.16
N GLY A 137 26.02 -10.13 -22.64
CA GLY A 137 25.75 -11.48 -23.13
C GLY A 137 25.40 -11.51 -24.61
N GLN A 138 25.64 -10.43 -25.36
CA GLN A 138 25.24 -10.28 -26.75
C GLN A 138 25.75 -11.45 -27.63
N GLY A 139 24.83 -12.09 -28.35
CA GLY A 139 25.10 -13.24 -29.20
C GLY A 139 25.49 -14.52 -28.46
N GLN A 140 25.32 -14.60 -27.14
CA GLN A 140 25.70 -15.74 -26.31
C GLN A 140 24.51 -16.35 -25.56
N ALA A 141 24.67 -17.59 -25.11
CA ALA A 141 23.71 -18.27 -24.24
C ALA A 141 24.20 -18.29 -22.80
N VAL A 142 23.32 -17.95 -21.84
CA VAL A 142 23.61 -17.87 -20.40
C VAL A 142 24.86 -17.01 -20.12
N ALA A 143 24.77 -15.73 -20.47
CA ALA A 143 25.88 -14.77 -20.50
C ALA A 143 25.40 -13.36 -20.13
N GLY A 144 26.28 -12.56 -19.52
CA GLY A 144 26.02 -11.16 -19.18
C GLY A 144 24.85 -10.91 -18.21
N ASN A 145 24.30 -11.94 -17.56
CA ASN A 145 23.23 -11.72 -16.59
C ASN A 145 23.79 -11.10 -15.31
N VAL A 146 23.10 -10.11 -14.77
CA VAL A 146 23.48 -9.41 -13.54
C VAL A 146 22.48 -9.77 -12.45
N VAL A 147 22.96 -10.27 -11.32
CA VAL A 147 22.21 -10.29 -10.06
C VAL A 147 22.91 -9.31 -9.14
N ALA A 148 22.19 -8.31 -8.64
CA ALA A 148 22.75 -7.25 -7.80
C ALA A 148 21.87 -7.02 -6.56
N VAL A 149 22.50 -6.86 -5.40
CA VAL A 149 21.87 -6.42 -4.16
C VAL A 149 22.73 -5.26 -3.65
N ASN A 150 22.12 -4.10 -3.43
CA ASN A 150 22.80 -2.88 -2.99
C ASN A 150 21.99 -2.24 -1.86
N HIS A 151 22.29 -2.61 -0.62
CA HIS A 151 21.56 -2.18 0.57
C HIS A 151 22.40 -1.30 1.47
N VAL A 152 21.88 -0.16 1.91
CA VAL A 152 22.48 0.68 2.96
C VAL A 152 21.50 0.87 4.13
N LEU A 153 21.99 0.56 5.34
CA LEU A 153 21.25 0.58 6.61
C LEU A 153 22.05 1.41 7.62
N PRO A 154 21.96 2.75 7.56
CA PRO A 154 22.52 3.61 8.61
C PRO A 154 21.82 3.33 9.94
N ALA A 155 22.59 3.16 11.01
CA ALA A 155 22.09 3.00 12.36
C ALA A 155 22.66 4.10 13.26
N GLN A 156 21.76 4.94 13.79
CA GLN A 156 22.10 6.09 14.61
C GLN A 156 21.50 5.91 16.02
N VAL A 157 22.35 5.89 17.04
CA VAL A 157 21.95 5.82 18.45
C VAL A 157 22.58 7.01 19.17
N THR A 158 21.90 8.16 19.18
CA THR A 158 22.55 9.42 19.58
C THR A 158 21.71 10.29 20.52
N GLY A 159 22.37 10.88 21.51
CA GLY A 159 21.74 11.81 22.43
C GLY A 159 20.61 11.20 23.27
N ASN A 160 20.76 9.97 23.77
CA ASN A 160 19.81 9.37 24.71
C ASN A 160 20.31 9.51 26.16
N SER A 161 19.40 9.77 27.10
CA SER A 161 19.68 9.92 28.54
C SER A 161 18.97 8.84 29.38
N PHE A 162 19.74 8.07 30.15
CA PHE A 162 19.23 7.03 31.05
C PHE A 162 19.66 7.31 32.49
N ALA A 163 18.70 7.50 33.39
CA ALA A 163 18.93 7.78 34.81
C ALA A 163 18.31 6.71 35.71
N ALA A 164 19.07 6.20 36.67
CA ALA A 164 18.61 5.26 37.69
C ALA A 164 19.06 5.71 39.09
N GLY A 165 18.23 6.47 39.81
CA GLY A 165 18.53 6.97 41.15
C GLY A 165 19.58 8.10 41.23
N GLY A 166 19.74 8.86 40.15
CA GLY A 166 20.63 10.02 40.01
C GLY A 166 20.25 10.83 38.78
N ASN A 167 21.09 11.75 38.31
CA ASN A 167 20.76 12.63 37.17
C ASN A 167 21.54 12.28 35.89
N ALA A 168 20.87 12.27 34.74
CA ALA A 168 21.43 12.10 33.40
C ALA A 168 21.00 13.26 32.50
N ALA A 169 21.95 14.05 31.97
CA ALA A 169 21.68 15.10 30.98
C ALA A 169 22.49 14.88 29.70
N ASN A 170 21.93 15.18 28.53
CA ASN A 170 22.70 15.27 27.28
C ASN A 170 22.28 16.44 26.39
N ASP A 171 23.22 16.90 25.55
CA ASP A 171 23.06 17.98 24.58
C ASP A 171 23.83 17.61 23.29
N THR A 172 23.12 17.10 22.28
CA THR A 172 23.72 16.35 21.16
C THR A 172 23.26 16.84 19.79
N ALA A 173 24.21 17.04 18.88
CA ALA A 173 23.95 17.17 17.44
C ALA A 173 24.59 15.98 16.68
N ALA A 174 23.86 15.32 15.79
CA ALA A 174 24.37 14.14 15.12
C ALA A 174 23.84 13.92 13.69
N ARG A 175 24.74 13.84 12.71
CA ARG A 175 24.42 13.58 11.30
C ARG A 175 24.99 12.24 10.83
N GLN A 176 24.20 11.48 10.09
CA GLN A 176 24.63 10.26 9.39
C GLN A 176 24.27 10.34 7.89
N THR A 177 25.13 9.83 7.02
CA THR A 177 24.83 9.69 5.59
C THR A 177 25.40 8.41 5.03
N GLY A 178 24.55 7.58 4.42
CA GLY A 178 24.93 6.36 3.71
C GLY A 178 24.43 6.39 2.27
N THR A 179 25.35 6.26 1.31
CA THR A 179 25.02 6.11 -0.12
C THR A 179 25.65 4.83 -0.68
N THR A 180 24.88 4.06 -1.44
CA THR A 180 25.33 2.82 -2.10
C THR A 180 24.65 2.66 -3.46
N GLY A 181 24.98 1.59 -4.19
CA GLY A 181 24.42 1.31 -5.50
C GLY A 181 25.18 1.93 -6.68
N GLY A 182 24.69 1.69 -7.88
CA GLY A 182 25.32 2.10 -9.13
C GLY A 182 24.58 1.54 -10.34
N ASN A 183 24.93 1.99 -11.55
CA ASN A 183 24.20 1.63 -12.76
C ASN A 183 24.44 0.17 -13.16
N MET A 184 23.37 -0.57 -13.45
CA MET A 184 23.42 -1.96 -13.87
C MET A 184 23.20 -2.03 -15.38
N ILE A 185 24.29 -2.11 -16.14
CA ILE A 185 24.27 -2.03 -17.61
C ILE A 185 24.70 -3.37 -18.22
N THR A 186 23.81 -3.99 -18.98
CA THR A 186 24.13 -5.19 -19.77
C THR A 186 23.42 -5.18 -21.12
N ASN A 187 23.60 -6.24 -21.92
CA ASN A 187 22.94 -6.44 -23.20
C ASN A 187 22.88 -7.93 -23.54
N GLY A 188 21.69 -8.48 -23.80
CA GLY A 188 21.41 -9.85 -24.24
C GLY A 188 20.91 -9.97 -25.69
N ASP A 189 21.12 -8.95 -26.53
CA ASP A 189 20.76 -8.94 -27.95
C ASP A 189 21.28 -10.22 -28.65
N LYS A 190 20.43 -10.86 -29.47
CA LYS A 190 20.76 -12.11 -30.21
C LYS A 190 21.19 -13.29 -29.32
N GLY A 191 21.03 -13.17 -28.01
CA GLY A 191 21.37 -14.21 -27.04
C GLY A 191 20.17 -15.04 -26.60
N SER A 192 20.43 -15.93 -25.64
CA SER A 192 19.41 -16.78 -25.01
C SER A 192 19.69 -16.91 -23.52
N LEU A 193 18.70 -16.60 -22.67
CA LEU A 193 18.89 -16.47 -21.21
C LEU A 193 20.09 -15.56 -20.88
N SER A 194 20.17 -14.40 -21.54
CA SER A 194 21.34 -13.52 -21.53
C SER A 194 20.99 -12.07 -21.21
N GLY A 195 21.92 -11.33 -20.61
CA GLY A 195 21.72 -9.92 -20.28
C GLY A 195 20.51 -9.63 -19.39
N ASN A 196 19.97 -10.60 -18.65
CA ASN A 196 18.88 -10.33 -17.71
C ASN A 196 19.46 -9.65 -16.46
N ILE A 197 18.73 -8.69 -15.90
CA ILE A 197 19.07 -8.04 -14.63
C ILE A 197 18.08 -8.55 -13.57
N ILE A 198 18.57 -8.83 -12.36
CA ILE A 198 17.76 -8.93 -11.15
C ILE A 198 18.46 -8.05 -10.11
N ALA A 199 17.86 -6.92 -9.76
CA ALA A 199 18.42 -5.96 -8.84
C ALA A 199 17.55 -5.78 -7.59
N GLU A 200 18.19 -5.58 -6.45
CA GLU A 200 17.61 -5.08 -5.20
C GLU A 200 18.42 -3.84 -4.78
N GLN A 201 17.72 -2.79 -4.35
CA GLN A 201 18.30 -1.49 -4.01
C GLN A 201 17.63 -0.98 -2.73
N GLY A 202 18.25 -1.24 -1.58
CA GLY A 202 17.70 -0.94 -0.26
C GLY A 202 18.33 0.27 0.43
N ALA A 203 17.51 1.10 1.06
CA ALA A 203 17.93 2.26 1.85
C ALA A 203 17.07 2.35 3.12
N THR A 204 17.52 1.73 4.23
CA THR A 204 16.69 1.55 5.43
C THR A 204 17.38 2.09 6.69
N PRO A 205 17.36 3.41 6.93
CA PRO A 205 17.95 3.98 8.13
C PRO A 205 17.16 3.62 9.39
N VAL A 206 17.88 3.54 10.51
CA VAL A 206 17.34 3.22 11.84
C VAL A 206 17.84 4.26 12.84
N GLN A 207 16.93 5.04 13.41
CA GLN A 207 17.22 6.07 14.41
C GLN A 207 16.71 5.65 15.80
N MET A 208 17.54 5.83 16.81
CA MET A 208 17.18 5.76 18.22
C MET A 208 17.79 6.97 18.92
N THR A 209 17.12 8.12 18.87
CA THR A 209 17.73 9.41 19.23
C THR A 209 16.89 10.23 20.20
N GLY A 210 17.55 11.06 21.02
CA GLY A 210 16.85 12.03 21.88
C GLY A 210 16.06 11.46 23.06
N ASN A 211 15.93 10.14 23.24
CA ASN A 211 15.05 9.55 24.26
C ASN A 211 15.56 9.77 25.69
N ALA A 212 14.66 9.94 26.67
CA ALA A 212 14.97 10.05 28.10
C ALA A 212 14.24 8.99 28.93
N VAL A 213 14.95 8.32 29.84
CA VAL A 213 14.37 7.32 30.76
C VAL A 213 14.86 7.56 32.20
N GLY A 214 13.94 7.94 33.10
CA GLY A 214 14.24 8.28 34.50
C GLY A 214 13.59 7.33 35.50
N ALA A 215 14.39 6.49 36.17
CA ALA A 215 13.95 5.56 37.20
C ALA A 215 14.46 6.01 38.59
N GLY A 216 13.62 6.61 39.42
CA GLY A 216 14.03 7.13 40.74
C GLY A 216 14.99 8.33 40.70
N GLY A 217 15.16 8.96 39.53
CA GLY A 217 16.09 10.05 39.26
C GLY A 217 15.59 10.93 38.11
N ILE A 218 16.44 11.80 37.56
CA ILE A 218 16.07 12.74 36.48
C ILE A 218 16.83 12.38 35.20
N ALA A 219 16.14 12.19 34.08
CA ALA A 219 16.73 12.10 32.74
C ALA A 219 16.29 13.29 31.88
N GLU A 220 17.25 14.08 31.40
CA GLU A 220 17.05 15.22 30.49
C GLU A 220 17.80 14.97 29.18
N SER A 221 17.18 15.29 28.05
CA SER A 221 17.74 15.03 26.73
C SER A 221 17.45 16.16 25.77
N ARG A 222 18.49 16.75 25.17
CA ARG A 222 18.41 17.66 24.03
C ARG A 222 19.14 17.06 22.84
N SER A 223 18.44 16.76 21.74
CA SER A 223 19.04 16.05 20.60
C SER A 223 18.53 16.55 19.25
N THR A 224 19.44 16.89 18.34
CA THR A 224 19.14 17.10 16.92
C THR A 224 19.84 16.04 16.07
N ALA A 225 19.09 15.32 15.22
CA ALA A 225 19.63 14.30 14.33
C ALA A 225 19.10 14.35 12.89
N ASP A 226 19.94 13.87 11.97
CA ASP A 226 19.76 13.93 10.51
C ASP A 226 20.40 12.69 9.90
N THR A 227 19.58 11.74 9.43
CA THR A 227 20.06 10.53 8.74
C THR A 227 19.57 10.48 7.29
N ILE A 228 20.52 10.46 6.35
CA ILE A 228 20.26 10.35 4.91
C ILE A 228 20.78 9.00 4.37
N SER A 229 19.88 8.18 3.84
CA SER A 229 20.11 6.83 3.31
C SER A 229 19.70 6.74 1.85
N LYS A 230 20.60 6.29 0.97
CA LYS A 230 20.45 6.37 -0.50
C LYS A 230 20.98 5.12 -1.20
N SER A 231 20.12 4.41 -1.94
CA SER A 231 20.52 3.33 -2.85
C SER A 231 19.93 3.54 -4.24
N TYR A 232 20.80 3.88 -5.20
CA TYR A 232 20.40 4.27 -6.55
C TYR A 232 21.07 3.40 -7.61
N GLY A 233 20.56 3.49 -8.84
CA GLY A 233 21.24 2.91 -10.00
C GLY A 233 20.27 2.55 -11.10
N MET A 234 20.42 3.19 -12.25
CA MET A 234 19.60 2.90 -13.42
C MET A 234 19.90 1.49 -13.92
N LEU A 235 18.85 0.71 -14.19
CA LEU A 235 18.95 -0.61 -14.79
C LEU A 235 18.77 -0.48 -16.30
N GLN A 236 19.79 -0.85 -17.08
CA GLN A 236 19.73 -0.84 -18.54
C GLN A 236 20.11 -2.20 -19.11
N THR A 237 19.21 -2.78 -19.89
CA THR A 237 19.52 -3.94 -20.72
C THR A 237 18.81 -3.90 -22.07
N SER A 238 19.05 -4.88 -22.93
CA SER A 238 18.37 -5.07 -24.21
C SER A 238 18.32 -6.56 -24.52
N GLY A 239 17.25 -7.00 -25.17
CA GLY A 239 17.00 -8.36 -25.63
C GLY A 239 16.50 -8.34 -27.07
N LYS A 240 17.03 -7.47 -27.93
CA LYS A 240 16.64 -7.40 -29.34
C LYS A 240 17.12 -8.65 -30.10
N ASP A 241 16.31 -9.13 -31.03
CA ASP A 241 16.56 -10.32 -31.85
C ASP A 241 16.81 -11.60 -30.99
N SER A 242 16.24 -11.69 -29.78
CA SER A 242 16.65 -12.65 -28.73
C SER A 242 15.52 -13.58 -28.23
N THR A 243 15.86 -14.47 -27.29
CA THR A 243 14.88 -15.21 -26.46
C THR A 243 15.26 -15.17 -24.98
N LEU A 244 14.28 -14.96 -24.08
CA LEU A 244 14.48 -14.98 -22.61
C LEU A 244 15.64 -14.10 -22.13
N SER A 245 15.89 -12.99 -22.82
CA SER A 245 17.07 -12.14 -22.62
C SER A 245 16.67 -10.68 -22.45
N GLY A 246 17.50 -9.89 -21.77
CA GLY A 246 17.20 -8.48 -21.52
C GLY A 246 15.96 -8.22 -20.66
N ASN A 247 15.52 -9.17 -19.83
CA ASN A 247 14.47 -8.89 -18.84
C ASN A 247 15.08 -8.22 -17.60
N ALA A 248 14.31 -7.41 -16.87
CA ALA A 248 14.77 -6.71 -15.67
C ALA A 248 13.84 -6.95 -14.46
N GLY A 249 14.40 -7.51 -13.39
CA GLY A 249 13.84 -7.51 -12.04
C GLY A 249 14.39 -6.33 -11.23
N GLN A 250 13.56 -5.61 -10.48
CA GLN A 250 14.02 -4.55 -9.56
C GLN A 250 13.23 -4.59 -8.24
N VAL A 251 13.91 -4.47 -7.10
CA VAL A 251 13.26 -4.40 -5.77
C VAL A 251 13.82 -3.20 -4.98
N PRO A 252 13.31 -1.97 -5.19
CA PRO A 252 13.75 -0.80 -4.41
C PRO A 252 13.02 -0.68 -3.06
N LEU A 253 13.71 -0.76 -1.94
CA LEU A 253 13.10 -0.73 -0.60
C LEU A 253 13.62 0.47 0.20
N ALA A 254 12.75 1.42 0.56
CA ALA A 254 13.12 2.61 1.33
C ALA A 254 12.49 2.75 2.75
N PRO A 255 11.96 1.71 3.44
CA PRO A 255 11.34 1.92 4.74
C PRO A 255 12.37 2.28 5.81
N LEU A 256 11.98 3.22 6.66
CA LEU A 256 12.81 3.98 7.58
C LEU A 256 12.26 3.79 9.00
N VAL A 257 13.09 3.57 10.01
CA VAL A 257 12.60 3.15 11.35
C VAL A 257 13.14 4.06 12.45
N GLU A 258 12.26 4.66 13.24
CA GLU A 258 12.64 5.68 14.23
C GLU A 258 12.00 5.43 15.60
N VAL A 259 12.82 5.55 16.65
CA VAL A 259 12.37 5.59 18.05
C VAL A 259 13.00 6.83 18.68
N ASN A 260 12.31 7.96 18.58
CA ASN A 260 12.90 9.28 18.71
C ASN A 260 12.21 10.12 19.78
N GLY A 261 12.95 10.90 20.57
CA GLY A 261 12.37 11.88 21.51
C GLY A 261 11.45 11.34 22.62
N ASN A 262 11.30 10.03 22.81
CA ASN A 262 10.37 9.47 23.80
C ASN A 262 10.86 9.66 25.25
N SER A 263 9.92 9.83 26.18
CA SER A 263 10.17 10.17 27.58
C SER A 263 9.46 9.21 28.54
N ALA A 264 10.20 8.52 29.41
CA ALA A 264 9.65 7.52 30.32
C ALA A 264 10.13 7.69 31.77
N ALA A 265 9.22 7.87 32.71
CA ALA A 265 9.51 8.14 34.12
C ALA A 265 8.87 7.13 35.07
N GLY A 266 9.68 6.50 35.93
CA GLY A 266 9.23 5.61 37.00
C GLY A 266 9.78 6.07 38.35
N ALA A 267 8.93 6.49 39.28
CA ALA A 267 9.34 7.09 40.57
C ALA A 267 10.32 8.29 40.45
N GLY A 268 10.37 8.97 39.31
CA GLY A 268 11.35 10.02 38.98
C GLY A 268 10.85 10.97 37.89
N ASN A 269 11.77 11.65 37.19
CA ASN A 269 11.46 12.58 36.12
C ASN A 269 12.15 12.19 34.80
N ALA A 270 11.48 12.40 33.66
CA ALA A 270 12.07 12.34 32.32
C ALA A 270 11.62 13.56 31.49
N ALA A 271 12.53 14.11 30.68
CA ALA A 271 12.30 15.24 29.80
C ALA A 271 13.09 15.11 28.50
N THR A 272 12.43 15.30 27.36
CA THR A 272 13.05 15.35 26.03
C THR A 272 12.67 16.64 25.30
N ASP A 273 13.64 17.21 24.60
CA ASP A 273 13.52 18.30 23.64
C ASP A 273 14.33 17.87 22.40
N SER A 274 13.70 17.81 21.23
CA SER A 274 14.26 17.07 20.10
C SER A 274 13.85 17.59 18.72
N LYS A 275 14.72 17.36 17.73
CA LYS A 275 14.46 17.65 16.31
C LYS A 275 15.12 16.60 15.44
N GLN A 276 14.33 15.68 14.88
CA GLN A 276 14.87 14.55 14.14
C GLN A 276 14.44 14.61 12.67
N SER A 277 15.33 14.17 11.79
CA SER A 277 15.04 14.12 10.35
C SER A 277 15.59 12.85 9.72
N GLY A 278 14.75 12.21 8.94
CA GLY A 278 15.03 10.94 8.30
C GLY A 278 14.78 11.01 6.79
N THR A 279 15.72 10.53 6.00
CA THR A 279 15.59 10.48 4.54
C THR A 279 16.07 9.14 4.04
N ALA A 280 15.18 8.38 3.40
CA ALA A 280 15.44 7.10 2.77
C ALA A 280 15.04 7.16 1.30
N HIS A 281 15.95 6.84 0.39
CA HIS A 281 15.68 6.83 -1.05
C HIS A 281 16.24 5.57 -1.72
N ALA A 282 15.37 4.87 -2.45
CA ALA A 282 15.68 3.65 -3.19
C ALA A 282 15.21 3.75 -4.65
N GLY A 283 16.02 3.25 -5.58
CA GLY A 283 15.64 3.06 -6.98
C GLY A 283 16.00 4.20 -7.94
N ASP A 284 16.10 3.84 -9.21
CA ASP A 284 16.16 4.76 -10.37
C ASP A 284 15.51 4.02 -11.57
N ARG A 285 15.51 4.67 -12.74
CA ARG A 285 14.90 4.23 -14.00
C ARG A 285 15.34 2.83 -14.44
N VAL A 286 14.36 2.07 -14.94
CA VAL A 286 14.56 0.83 -15.68
C VAL A 286 14.36 1.09 -17.17
N TRP A 287 15.32 0.70 -17.99
CA TRP A 287 15.22 0.70 -19.45
C TRP A 287 15.53 -0.68 -20.01
N THR A 288 14.64 -1.19 -20.86
CA THR A 288 14.97 -2.34 -21.70
C THR A 288 14.23 -2.30 -23.05
N ASN A 289 14.40 -3.34 -23.86
CA ASN A 289 13.93 -3.45 -25.23
C ASN A 289 13.89 -4.92 -25.65
N GLY A 290 12.82 -5.35 -26.31
CA GLY A 290 12.62 -6.70 -26.84
C GLY A 290 12.29 -6.71 -28.34
N ASP A 291 12.77 -5.75 -29.13
CA ASP A 291 12.36 -5.53 -30.53
C ASP A 291 13.23 -6.24 -31.60
N PRO A 292 12.72 -7.19 -32.40
CA PRO A 292 11.72 -8.20 -32.05
C PRO A 292 12.33 -9.35 -31.25
N ALA A 293 11.55 -10.08 -30.47
CA ALA A 293 12.05 -11.15 -29.58
C ALA A 293 10.97 -12.11 -29.08
N THR A 294 11.35 -13.04 -28.20
CA THR A 294 10.42 -13.89 -27.43
C THR A 294 10.77 -13.89 -25.95
N LEU A 295 9.81 -13.54 -25.08
CA LEU A 295 10.01 -13.45 -23.61
C LEU A 295 11.20 -12.56 -23.21
N ALA A 296 11.39 -11.44 -23.91
CA ALA A 296 12.50 -10.52 -23.72
C ALA A 296 12.01 -9.11 -23.39
N GLY A 297 12.88 -8.28 -22.80
CA GLY A 297 12.52 -6.89 -22.47
C GLY A 297 11.38 -6.75 -21.45
N ASN A 298 10.96 -7.82 -20.77
CA ASN A 298 9.93 -7.72 -19.74
C ASN A 298 10.53 -7.13 -18.45
N VAL A 299 9.74 -6.35 -17.73
CA VAL A 299 10.11 -5.73 -16.46
C VAL A 299 9.17 -6.23 -15.37
N ALA A 300 9.75 -6.67 -14.25
CA ALA A 300 9.04 -6.91 -13.01
C ALA A 300 9.72 -6.09 -11.91
N LYS A 301 9.09 -5.02 -11.43
CA LYS A 301 9.67 -4.23 -10.33
C LYS A 301 8.75 -4.25 -9.11
N THR A 302 9.29 -4.33 -7.90
CA THR A 302 8.50 -4.47 -6.66
C THR A 302 8.95 -3.51 -5.53
N PRO A 303 8.93 -2.17 -5.73
CA PRO A 303 9.40 -1.28 -4.67
C PRO A 303 8.51 -1.19 -3.40
N LEU A 304 8.98 -0.52 -2.35
CA LEU A 304 8.30 -0.32 -1.05
C LEU A 304 8.74 1.01 -0.40
N ALA A 305 7.80 1.87 -0.03
CA ALA A 305 8.05 3.11 0.74
C ALA A 305 7.21 3.16 2.04
N GLY A 306 7.72 3.86 3.05
CA GLY A 306 7.03 4.06 4.33
C GLY A 306 7.98 4.28 5.52
N PRO A 307 7.96 5.43 6.21
CA PRO A 307 8.54 5.55 7.55
C PRO A 307 7.74 4.73 8.58
N ILE A 308 8.41 4.29 9.64
CA ILE A 308 7.83 3.61 10.81
C ILE A 308 8.39 4.32 12.05
N THR A 309 7.62 5.22 12.66
CA THR A 309 8.06 6.03 13.81
C THR A 309 7.33 5.65 15.09
N LEU A 310 8.04 5.80 16.21
CA LEU A 310 7.48 5.84 17.56
C LEU A 310 8.20 6.99 18.28
N ASP A 311 7.56 8.14 18.38
CA ASP A 311 8.24 9.37 18.76
C ASP A 311 7.45 10.29 19.69
N ASP A 312 8.17 10.97 20.58
CA ASP A 312 7.63 11.97 21.51
C ASP A 312 6.54 11.47 22.47
N ASN A 313 6.47 10.16 22.69
CA ASN A 313 5.52 9.57 23.64
C ASN A 313 6.03 9.76 25.09
N ALA A 314 5.15 10.19 25.99
CA ALA A 314 5.46 10.50 27.39
C ALA A 314 4.74 9.57 28.39
N ALA A 315 5.47 8.74 29.13
CA ALA A 315 4.90 7.73 30.03
C ALA A 315 5.37 7.88 31.49
N ALA A 316 4.44 8.03 32.45
CA ALA A 316 4.72 8.30 33.87
C ALA A 316 4.09 7.28 34.84
N ALA A 317 4.91 6.70 35.72
CA ALA A 317 4.51 5.77 36.78
C ALA A 317 5.11 6.20 38.14
N GLY A 318 4.39 7.05 38.86
CA GLY A 318 4.84 7.64 40.13
C GLY A 318 5.80 8.82 39.95
N GLY A 319 5.69 9.58 38.86
CA GLY A 319 6.69 10.56 38.45
C GLY A 319 6.18 11.62 37.46
N ASN A 320 7.09 12.28 36.75
CA ASN A 320 6.76 13.21 35.67
C ASN A 320 7.49 12.84 34.37
N ALA A 321 6.78 12.73 33.25
CA ALA A 321 7.39 12.54 31.93
C ALA A 321 6.95 13.66 30.99
N TYR A 322 7.91 14.34 30.37
CA TYR A 322 7.66 15.36 29.35
C TYR A 322 8.39 15.03 28.06
N ALA A 323 7.74 15.18 26.92
CA ALA A 323 8.33 15.07 25.59
C ALA A 323 7.91 16.23 24.69
N THR A 324 8.85 16.77 23.92
CA THR A 324 8.61 17.87 22.98
C THR A 324 9.51 17.71 21.75
N SER A 325 8.96 17.55 20.55
CA SER A 325 9.81 17.44 19.34
C SER A 325 9.15 17.70 17.98
N GLU A 326 10.02 17.78 16.96
CA GLU A 326 9.70 17.93 15.54
C GLU A 326 10.40 16.80 14.76
N THR A 327 9.63 15.97 14.06
CA THR A 327 10.10 14.86 13.22
C THR A 327 9.76 15.12 11.75
N VAL A 328 10.73 14.99 10.84
CA VAL A 328 10.52 15.15 9.40
C VAL A 328 11.09 13.96 8.62
N ASN A 329 10.22 13.21 7.95
CA ASN A 329 10.55 11.93 7.34
C ASN A 329 10.21 11.85 5.84
N GLN A 330 11.18 11.40 5.04
CA GLN A 330 11.03 11.20 3.60
C GLN A 330 11.45 9.79 3.19
N SER A 331 10.49 8.93 2.83
CA SER A 331 10.73 7.58 2.32
C SER A 331 10.33 7.49 0.85
N ARG A 332 11.29 7.29 -0.05
CA ARG A 332 11.04 7.32 -1.50
C ARG A 332 11.60 6.10 -2.22
N ALA A 333 10.72 5.24 -2.74
CA ALA A 333 11.11 4.02 -3.47
C ALA A 333 10.61 4.10 -4.93
N ALA A 334 11.40 4.71 -5.80
CA ALA A 334 10.93 5.26 -7.06
C ALA A 334 11.82 4.93 -8.28
N GLY A 335 11.24 4.90 -9.48
CA GLY A 335 12.01 4.65 -10.71
C GLY A 335 11.16 4.32 -11.94
N ASN A 336 11.21 5.18 -12.96
CA ASN A 336 10.39 5.06 -14.18
C ASN A 336 10.78 3.84 -15.03
N THR A 337 9.82 3.18 -15.68
CA THR A 337 10.08 2.07 -16.61
C THR A 337 9.90 2.51 -18.07
N ASN A 338 10.85 2.15 -18.93
CA ASN A 338 10.70 2.21 -20.37
C ASN A 338 11.03 0.85 -20.99
N THR A 339 10.12 0.28 -21.79
CA THR A 339 10.42 -0.91 -22.59
C THR A 339 9.68 -0.96 -23.93
N ALA A 340 9.93 -2.00 -24.73
CA ALA A 340 9.30 -2.27 -26.02
C ALA A 340 9.34 -3.77 -26.35
N GLY A 341 8.40 -4.23 -27.18
CA GLY A 341 8.28 -5.59 -27.71
C GLY A 341 7.64 -5.58 -29.10
N ASN A 342 8.14 -4.73 -29.99
CA ASN A 342 7.65 -4.55 -31.36
C ASN A 342 8.09 -5.71 -32.27
N GLY A 343 7.14 -6.35 -32.94
CA GLY A 343 7.35 -7.57 -33.73
C GLY A 343 7.54 -8.84 -32.89
N SER A 344 7.20 -8.81 -31.59
CA SER A 344 7.63 -9.81 -30.60
C SER A 344 6.51 -10.72 -30.12
N SER A 345 6.89 -11.74 -29.34
CA SER A 345 5.99 -12.59 -28.57
C SER A 345 6.28 -12.49 -27.06
N ALA A 346 5.26 -12.23 -26.25
CA ALA A 346 5.36 -12.17 -24.78
C ALA A 346 6.51 -11.28 -24.26
N SER A 347 6.76 -10.13 -24.92
CA SER A 347 7.94 -9.28 -24.69
C SER A 347 7.57 -7.84 -24.35
N GLY A 348 8.46 -7.09 -23.69
CA GLY A 348 8.18 -5.70 -23.34
C GLY A 348 7.01 -5.51 -22.35
N ASN A 349 6.55 -6.54 -21.64
CA ASN A 349 5.50 -6.38 -20.65
C ASN A 349 6.06 -5.80 -19.34
N ILE A 350 5.23 -5.07 -18.60
CA ILE A 350 5.56 -4.52 -17.28
C ILE A 350 4.60 -5.11 -16.24
N ALA A 351 5.13 -5.70 -15.19
CA ALA A 351 4.43 -5.93 -13.93
C ALA A 351 5.08 -5.01 -12.88
N ASP A 352 4.33 -4.08 -12.32
CA ASP A 352 4.86 -3.05 -11.42
C ASP A 352 4.27 -3.20 -10.02
N THR A 353 5.12 -3.17 -8.99
CA THR A 353 4.72 -3.56 -7.64
C THR A 353 5.24 -2.77 -6.41
N PRO A 354 5.12 -1.43 -6.31
CA PRO A 354 4.41 -0.80 -4.63
C PRO A 354 3.49 -1.36 -3.59
N ILE A 355 3.84 -0.81 -2.42
CA ILE A 355 3.08 -0.49 -1.22
C ILE A 355 3.65 0.85 -0.69
N SER A 356 2.82 1.88 -0.50
CA SER A 356 3.16 3.05 0.33
C SER A 356 2.49 2.91 1.70
N LEU A 357 3.29 2.88 2.77
CA LEU A 357 2.81 2.66 4.15
C LEU A 357 3.68 3.40 5.19
N PRO A 358 3.55 4.72 5.33
CA PRO A 358 3.86 5.42 6.58
C PRO A 358 3.07 4.83 7.76
N VAL A 359 3.72 4.74 8.91
CA VAL A 359 3.15 4.32 10.20
C VAL A 359 3.78 5.18 11.29
N ALA A 360 3.02 6.05 11.94
CA ALA A 360 3.50 6.87 13.06
C ALA A 360 2.75 6.60 14.36
N ALA A 361 3.43 6.79 15.49
CA ALA A 361 2.80 6.81 16.81
C ALA A 361 3.49 7.82 17.70
N GLY A 362 2.90 9.02 17.85
CA GLY A 362 3.56 10.11 18.58
C GLY A 362 2.65 11.13 19.25
N GLY A 363 3.25 12.00 20.07
CA GLY A 363 2.52 12.95 20.90
C GLY A 363 1.60 12.31 21.96
N ASN A 364 1.72 11.02 22.24
CA ASN A 364 0.83 10.32 23.16
C ASN A 364 1.36 10.36 24.60
N ALA A 365 0.49 10.69 25.56
CA ALA A 365 0.83 10.84 26.97
C ALA A 365 0.06 9.86 27.86
N ALA A 366 0.73 9.21 28.82
CA ALA A 366 0.14 8.23 29.72
C ALA A 366 0.66 8.34 31.17
N SER A 367 -0.24 8.50 32.15
CA SER A 367 0.12 8.58 33.58
C SER A 367 -0.70 7.64 34.46
N LEU A 368 -0.04 6.78 35.24
CA LEU A 368 -0.72 5.97 36.28
C LEU A 368 -0.79 6.70 37.63
N VAL A 369 0.27 7.42 38.00
CA VAL A 369 0.36 8.29 39.18
C VAL A 369 1.35 9.41 38.83
N GLY A 370 0.88 10.65 38.72
CA GLY A 370 1.73 11.81 38.42
C GLY A 370 1.35 12.49 37.10
N ASN A 371 2.33 13.06 36.40
CA ASN A 371 2.08 13.89 35.21
C ASN A 371 2.76 13.34 33.96
N SER A 372 2.06 13.32 32.83
CA SER A 372 2.64 13.08 31.50
C SER A 372 2.24 14.19 30.53
N GLY A 373 3.20 14.74 29.80
CA GLY A 373 2.96 15.73 28.75
C GLY A 373 3.74 15.39 27.48
N ALA A 374 3.09 15.35 26.34
CA ALA A 374 3.70 15.10 25.05
C ALA A 374 3.25 16.17 24.06
N ASP A 375 4.19 16.79 23.35
CA ASP A 375 3.95 17.83 22.35
C ASP A 375 4.77 17.54 21.10
N HIS A 376 4.11 17.36 19.96
CA HIS A 376 4.68 16.63 18.83
C HIS A 376 4.26 17.23 17.50
N ALA A 377 5.23 17.42 16.60
CA ALA A 377 4.98 17.77 15.21
C ALA A 377 5.67 16.76 14.28
N ASN A 378 4.92 16.08 13.41
CA ASN A 378 5.44 15.15 12.42
C ASN A 378 5.05 15.54 10.99
N SER A 379 5.98 15.36 10.05
CA SER A 379 5.72 15.42 8.61
C SER A 379 6.31 14.20 7.92
N ALA A 380 5.48 13.37 7.29
CA ALA A 380 5.84 12.07 6.72
C ALA A 380 5.47 11.97 5.23
N ASP A 381 6.49 12.03 4.37
CA ASP A 381 6.42 11.98 2.90
C ASP A 381 6.87 10.59 2.40
N SER A 382 5.91 9.73 2.09
CA SER A 382 6.12 8.39 1.55
C SER A 382 5.71 8.33 0.08
N VAL A 383 6.67 8.17 -0.84
CA VAL A 383 6.40 8.19 -2.29
C VAL A 383 6.98 6.99 -3.03
N ALA A 384 6.12 6.37 -3.83
CA ALA A 384 6.25 4.97 -4.13
C ALA A 384 6.00 4.71 -5.62
N GLY A 385 7.04 4.42 -6.42
CA GLY A 385 6.93 3.95 -7.82
C GLY A 385 7.67 4.72 -8.93
N GLY A 386 7.46 4.37 -10.19
CA GLY A 386 7.84 5.26 -11.30
C GLY A 386 7.12 5.02 -12.63
N ASN A 387 6.78 6.09 -13.36
CA ASN A 387 5.95 6.05 -14.58
C ASN A 387 6.36 4.95 -15.56
N ASN A 388 5.37 4.24 -16.10
CA ASN A 388 5.56 3.09 -16.98
C ASN A 388 5.19 3.43 -18.43
N TRP A 389 6.10 3.16 -19.37
CA TRP A 389 5.84 3.25 -20.80
C TRP A 389 6.31 1.99 -21.53
N THR A 390 5.42 1.40 -22.34
CA THR A 390 5.78 0.28 -23.22
C THR A 390 5.16 0.36 -24.63
N LYS A 391 5.63 -0.51 -25.53
CA LYS A 391 5.22 -0.61 -26.94
C LYS A 391 5.15 -2.07 -27.37
N GLY A 392 4.14 -2.42 -28.17
CA GLY A 392 3.90 -3.76 -28.68
C GLY A 392 3.30 -3.73 -30.08
N HIS A 393 3.89 -2.97 -31.02
CA HIS A 393 3.45 -2.95 -32.41
C HIS A 393 3.73 -4.31 -33.10
N ASP A 394 2.85 -4.74 -34.01
CA ASP A 394 3.01 -5.94 -34.85
C ASP A 394 3.30 -7.23 -34.04
N SER A 395 2.82 -7.31 -32.79
CA SER A 395 3.25 -8.28 -31.78
C SER A 395 2.15 -9.19 -31.25
N VAL A 396 2.51 -10.18 -30.42
CA VAL A 396 1.59 -11.02 -29.64
C VAL A 396 1.93 -10.94 -28.15
N LEU A 397 0.95 -10.76 -27.26
CA LEU A 397 1.12 -10.76 -25.79
C LEU A 397 2.22 -9.81 -25.28
N SER A 398 2.47 -8.71 -25.97
CA SER A 398 3.63 -7.83 -25.74
C SER A 398 3.20 -6.40 -25.42
N GLY A 399 4.03 -5.67 -24.66
CA GLY A 399 3.69 -4.29 -24.29
C GLY A 399 2.40 -4.15 -23.47
N ASN A 400 2.10 -5.09 -22.58
CA ASN A 400 1.01 -4.95 -21.60
C ASN A 400 1.55 -4.46 -20.24
N VAL A 401 0.68 -3.87 -19.42
CA VAL A 401 1.00 -3.39 -18.06
C VAL A 401 0.02 -3.96 -17.03
N ALA A 402 0.53 -4.42 -15.88
CA ALA A 402 -0.27 -4.92 -14.76
C ALA A 402 0.14 -4.22 -13.44
N ASN A 403 -0.84 -3.67 -12.71
CA ASN A 403 -0.59 -2.61 -11.71
C ASN A 403 -1.64 -2.55 -10.58
N VAL A 404 -1.39 -3.04 -9.36
CA VAL A 404 -2.36 -3.04 -8.24
C VAL A 404 -1.97 -2.09 -7.08
N PRO A 405 -1.96 -0.75 -7.17
CA PRO A 405 -1.16 0.08 -6.24
C PRO A 405 -1.83 0.45 -4.90
N PRO A 406 -1.47 -0.12 -3.72
CA PRO A 406 -1.86 0.39 -2.41
C PRO A 406 -1.00 1.58 -1.95
N ALA A 407 -1.67 2.65 -1.55
CA ALA A 407 -1.19 3.61 -0.56
C ALA A 407 -2.09 3.53 0.68
N THR A 408 -1.47 3.66 1.83
CA THR A 408 -2.08 3.52 3.15
C THR A 408 -1.34 4.43 4.13
N ALA A 409 -1.95 4.73 5.27
CA ALA A 409 -1.30 5.34 6.44
C ALA A 409 -1.90 4.69 7.69
N LEU A 410 -1.14 4.64 8.79
CA LEU A 410 -1.56 4.03 10.05
C LEU A 410 -1.00 4.83 11.23
N ASP A 411 -1.71 5.86 11.66
CA ASP A 411 -1.17 6.86 12.59
C ASP A 411 -1.96 6.95 13.90
N VAL A 412 -1.23 7.12 15.02
CA VAL A 412 -1.78 7.20 16.38
C VAL A 412 -1.21 8.41 17.11
N CYS A 413 -1.96 9.51 17.18
CA CYS A 413 -1.39 10.81 17.54
C CYS A 413 -2.10 11.58 18.68
N GLY A 414 -1.34 12.25 19.55
CA GLY A 414 -1.90 13.25 20.49
C GLY A 414 -2.84 12.69 21.56
N ASN A 415 -2.83 11.39 21.83
CA ASN A 415 -3.78 10.74 22.74
C ASN A 415 -3.35 10.85 24.22
N GLY A 416 -4.28 11.11 25.13
CA GLY A 416 -4.03 11.30 26.57
C GLY A 416 -4.71 10.25 27.46
N ALA A 417 -3.93 9.46 28.22
CA ALA A 417 -4.45 8.44 29.15
C ALA A 417 -4.07 8.70 30.61
N SER A 418 -5.00 8.59 31.57
CA SER A 418 -4.68 8.69 33.01
C SER A 418 -5.41 7.72 33.95
N GLY A 419 -4.66 7.10 34.86
CA GLY A 419 -5.17 6.28 35.97
C GLY A 419 -5.31 7.07 37.28
N ALA A 420 -4.38 7.97 37.56
CA ALA A 420 -4.45 9.00 38.60
C ALA A 420 -3.43 10.12 38.29
N GLY A 421 -3.88 11.37 38.15
CA GLY A 421 -3.00 12.53 37.92
C GLY A 421 -3.42 13.33 36.70
N GLN A 422 -2.45 13.84 35.94
CA GLN A 422 -2.68 14.59 34.69
C GLN A 422 -1.98 13.90 33.52
N SER A 423 -2.62 13.89 32.36
CA SER A 423 -2.00 13.51 31.09
C SER A 423 -2.44 14.46 29.98
N THR A 424 -1.50 14.94 29.17
CA THR A 424 -1.75 15.84 28.04
C THR A 424 -0.97 15.37 26.81
N GLY A 425 -1.65 14.95 25.76
CA GLY A 425 -1.06 14.78 24.42
C GLY A 425 -1.47 15.92 23.50
N THR A 426 -0.52 16.51 22.77
CA THR A 426 -0.74 17.47 21.68
C THR A 426 0.03 17.00 20.45
N CYS A 427 -0.61 17.10 19.28
CA CYS A 427 -0.06 16.62 18.01
C CYS A 427 -0.41 17.57 16.85
N VAL A 428 0.56 17.76 15.94
CA VAL A 428 0.35 18.24 14.57
C VAL A 428 0.95 17.20 13.61
N ASN A 429 0.18 16.70 12.64
CA ASN A 429 0.60 15.61 11.76
C ASN A 429 0.30 15.92 10.28
N ASP A 430 1.33 15.89 9.43
CA ASP A 430 1.22 16.03 7.96
C ASP A 430 1.69 14.72 7.32
N VAL A 431 0.77 13.93 6.73
CA VAL A 431 1.10 12.60 6.19
C VAL A 431 0.70 12.47 4.73
N ARG A 432 1.70 12.37 3.86
CA ARG A 432 1.53 12.15 2.43
C ARG A 432 2.00 10.74 2.05
N SER A 433 1.08 9.94 1.50
CA SER A 433 1.34 8.56 1.07
C SER A 433 0.95 8.41 -0.40
N GLU A 434 1.93 8.50 -1.31
CA GLU A 434 1.68 8.41 -2.75
C GLU A 434 2.20 7.13 -3.38
N THR A 435 1.32 6.50 -4.17
CA THR A 435 1.59 5.44 -5.12
C THR A 435 0.91 5.75 -6.47
N GLY A 436 1.10 4.90 -7.48
CA GLY A 436 0.24 4.90 -8.67
C GLY A 436 0.92 5.27 -9.99
N GLY A 437 0.67 6.46 -10.54
CA GLY A 437 1.40 7.05 -11.67
C GLY A 437 1.07 6.52 -13.06
N TYR A 438 1.66 7.15 -14.08
CA TYR A 438 1.22 7.00 -15.47
C TYR A 438 1.53 5.61 -16.07
N GLN A 439 0.51 4.96 -16.64
CA GLN A 439 0.58 3.62 -17.23
C GLN A 439 0.30 3.66 -18.73
N GLY A 440 1.32 3.97 -19.55
CA GLY A 440 1.18 4.16 -20.98
C GLY A 440 1.59 2.96 -21.84
N THR A 441 0.76 2.59 -22.82
CA THR A 441 1.15 1.63 -23.86
C THR A 441 0.55 1.90 -25.24
N THR A 442 1.20 1.35 -26.26
CA THR A 442 0.85 1.48 -27.69
C THR A 442 1.15 0.18 -28.44
N GLY A 443 0.30 -0.22 -29.37
CA GLY A 443 0.16 -1.64 -29.74
C GLY A 443 -0.48 -1.88 -31.10
N ASN A 444 -0.26 -1.00 -32.08
CA ASN A 444 -0.77 -1.14 -33.46
C ASN A 444 -0.55 -2.55 -34.07
N ASN A 445 -1.51 -3.02 -34.88
CA ASN A 445 -1.50 -4.27 -35.65
C ASN A 445 -1.27 -5.57 -34.83
N SER A 446 -1.53 -5.55 -33.51
CA SER A 446 -1.11 -6.60 -32.58
C SER A 446 -2.21 -7.59 -32.15
N VAL A 447 -1.86 -8.58 -31.33
CA VAL A 447 -2.79 -9.51 -30.67
C VAL A 447 -2.49 -9.61 -29.18
N LEU A 448 -3.48 -9.38 -28.30
CA LEU A 448 -3.31 -9.46 -26.83
C LEU A 448 -2.17 -8.57 -26.27
N SER A 449 -1.90 -7.45 -26.95
CA SER A 449 -0.81 -6.51 -26.68
C SER A 449 -1.36 -5.11 -26.45
N GLY A 450 -0.63 -4.21 -25.80
CA GLY A 450 -1.10 -2.83 -25.60
C GLY A 450 -2.25 -2.66 -24.60
N ASN A 451 -2.43 -3.58 -23.65
CA ASN A 451 -3.49 -3.51 -22.62
C ASN A 451 -2.93 -3.07 -21.26
N VAL A 452 -3.78 -2.48 -20.43
CA VAL A 452 -3.48 -2.13 -19.01
C VAL A 452 -4.51 -2.77 -18.09
N ALA A 453 -4.07 -3.42 -17.02
CA ALA A 453 -4.94 -3.95 -15.98
C ALA A 453 -4.48 -3.43 -14.61
N GLN A 454 -5.36 -2.76 -13.87
CA GLN A 454 -5.01 -2.16 -12.59
C GLN A 454 -6.09 -2.19 -11.51
N THR A 455 -5.67 -2.15 -10.25
CA THR A 455 -6.57 -1.99 -9.09
C THR A 455 -5.93 -1.10 -8.02
N PRO A 456 -6.03 0.23 -8.17
CA PRO A 456 -5.58 1.20 -7.16
C PRO A 456 -6.28 1.02 -5.81
N LEU A 457 -5.58 1.27 -4.71
CA LEU A 457 -6.14 1.24 -3.35
C LEU A 457 -5.56 2.40 -2.53
N ALA A 458 -6.42 3.24 -1.98
CA ALA A 458 -6.06 4.28 -1.02
C ALA A 458 -6.85 4.03 0.28
N ALA A 459 -6.15 3.72 1.38
CA ALA A 459 -6.80 3.36 2.64
C ALA A 459 -6.01 3.80 3.89
N PRO A 460 -6.28 5.00 4.44
CA PRO A 460 -5.83 5.38 5.79
C PRO A 460 -6.65 4.68 6.88
N ALA A 461 -6.04 4.51 8.07
CA ALA A 461 -6.78 4.18 9.29
C ALA A 461 -6.08 4.75 10.54
N GLU A 462 -6.83 5.46 11.38
CA GLU A 462 -6.27 6.36 12.40
C GLU A 462 -6.90 6.25 13.80
N LEU A 463 -6.14 6.70 14.81
CA LEU A 463 -6.64 7.01 16.15
C LEU A 463 -5.92 8.24 16.77
N TYR A 464 -6.55 9.42 16.78
CA TYR A 464 -5.90 10.64 17.29
C TYR A 464 -6.76 11.56 18.18
N GLY A 465 -6.07 12.32 19.04
CA GLY A 465 -6.66 13.29 19.97
C GLY A 465 -7.50 12.68 21.11
N ALA A 466 -7.61 11.36 21.22
CA ALA A 466 -8.52 10.72 22.15
C ALA A 466 -8.05 10.83 23.61
N ALA A 467 -8.98 11.05 24.55
CA ALA A 467 -8.66 11.24 25.98
C ALA A 467 -9.40 10.24 26.89
N ALA A 468 -8.65 9.44 27.66
CA ALA A 468 -9.21 8.39 28.53
C ALA A 468 -8.75 8.54 29.99
N THR A 469 -9.68 8.49 30.96
CA THR A 469 -9.33 8.51 32.38
C THR A 469 -10.14 7.55 33.25
N VAL A 470 -9.45 6.81 34.12
CA VAL A 470 -10.06 6.10 35.26
C VAL A 470 -10.09 7.00 36.50
N GLY A 471 -9.13 7.92 36.61
CA GLY A 471 -8.95 8.84 37.72
C GLY A 471 -8.09 10.04 37.36
N GLY A 472 -8.55 11.24 37.68
CA GLY A 472 -7.77 12.48 37.50
C GLY A 472 -8.20 13.31 36.29
N GLN A 473 -7.25 13.66 35.43
CA GLN A 473 -7.46 14.49 34.24
C GLN A 473 -6.72 13.88 33.04
N ALA A 474 -7.35 13.94 31.86
CA ALA A 474 -6.71 13.59 30.59
C ALA A 474 -7.12 14.58 29.49
N THR A 475 -6.14 15.04 28.72
CA THR A 475 -6.33 15.93 27.57
C THR A 475 -5.66 15.30 26.35
N GLY A 476 -6.38 15.26 25.23
CA GLY A 476 -5.80 14.95 23.92
C GLY A 476 -6.08 16.10 22.95
N SER A 477 -5.17 16.33 22.00
CA SER A 477 -5.36 17.32 20.95
C SER A 477 -4.59 16.94 19.70
N ALA A 478 -5.19 17.15 18.54
CA ALA A 478 -4.59 16.82 17.25
C ALA A 478 -5.04 17.79 16.15
N ASP A 479 -4.11 18.18 15.29
CA ASP A 479 -4.33 18.86 14.03
C ASP A 479 -3.70 17.99 12.94
N GLU A 480 -4.50 17.34 12.10
CA GLU A 480 -4.02 16.38 11.09
C GLU A 480 -4.39 16.80 9.66
N VAL A 481 -3.40 16.79 8.77
CA VAL A 481 -3.54 16.93 7.32
C VAL A 481 -3.03 15.65 6.67
N LYS A 482 -3.84 15.03 5.82
CA LYS A 482 -3.54 13.71 5.24
C LYS A 482 -3.80 13.64 3.75
N ASP A 483 -2.87 13.05 3.01
CA ASP A 483 -2.86 13.03 1.55
C ASP A 483 -2.48 11.63 1.03
N ILE A 484 -3.48 10.74 0.94
CA ILE A 484 -3.30 9.34 0.50
C ILE A 484 -3.69 9.23 -0.96
N ARG A 485 -2.69 9.26 -1.86
CA ARG A 485 -2.93 9.10 -3.30
C ARG A 485 -2.47 7.76 -3.82
N SER A 486 -3.41 7.03 -4.41
CA SER A 486 -3.19 5.88 -5.24
C SER A 486 -3.55 6.20 -6.69
N THR A 487 -2.64 6.85 -7.39
CA THR A 487 -2.85 7.27 -8.79
C THR A 487 -2.71 6.08 -9.77
N GLY A 488 -2.72 6.31 -11.09
CA GLY A 488 -2.57 5.24 -12.07
C GLY A 488 -2.84 5.55 -13.54
N GLU A 489 -2.91 6.80 -14.02
CA GLU A 489 -3.50 7.19 -15.33
C GLU A 489 -3.23 6.16 -16.45
N PRO A 490 -4.22 5.28 -16.76
CA PRO A 490 -4.01 4.20 -17.70
C PRO A 490 -4.38 4.69 -19.10
N ASN A 491 -3.42 4.60 -20.02
CA ASN A 491 -3.49 5.26 -21.31
C ASN A 491 -3.03 4.31 -22.42
N THR A 492 -3.94 3.97 -23.33
CA THR A 492 -3.71 2.98 -24.39
C THR A 492 -4.10 3.53 -25.75
N VAL A 493 -3.19 3.43 -26.73
CA VAL A 493 -3.39 3.99 -28.09
C VAL A 493 -2.88 3.04 -29.17
N ASP A 494 -3.82 2.30 -29.78
CA ASP A 494 -3.58 1.31 -30.84
C ASP A 494 -4.49 1.52 -32.07
N ASP A 495 -4.05 1.03 -33.23
CA ASP A 495 -4.94 0.73 -34.35
C ASP A 495 -4.75 -0.68 -34.95
N ARG A 496 -5.82 -1.25 -35.53
CA ARG A 496 -5.84 -2.56 -36.22
C ARG A 496 -5.46 -3.79 -35.37
N GLY A 497 -5.61 -3.72 -34.04
CA GLY A 497 -5.29 -4.82 -33.12
C GLY A 497 -6.40 -5.88 -32.95
N THR A 498 -6.11 -6.91 -32.15
CA THR A 498 -7.05 -7.95 -31.71
C THR A 498 -6.86 -8.23 -30.24
N VAL A 499 -7.80 -7.78 -29.40
CA VAL A 499 -7.65 -7.69 -27.93
C VAL A 499 -6.46 -6.80 -27.56
N SER A 500 -6.49 -5.56 -28.04
CA SER A 500 -5.47 -4.53 -27.80
C SER A 500 -6.12 -3.25 -27.24
N SER A 501 -5.37 -2.30 -26.65
CA SER A 501 -5.92 -1.08 -26.03
C SER A 501 -7.19 -1.30 -25.19
N ASN A 502 -7.16 -2.30 -24.30
CA ASN A 502 -8.21 -2.49 -23.31
C ASN A 502 -7.65 -2.09 -21.94
N ILE A 503 -8.48 -1.37 -21.18
CA ILE A 503 -8.20 -0.96 -19.81
C ILE A 503 -9.19 -1.66 -18.88
N VAL A 504 -8.66 -2.34 -17.87
CA VAL A 504 -9.42 -2.83 -16.72
C VAL A 504 -8.92 -2.07 -15.51
N THR A 505 -9.78 -1.34 -14.82
CA THR A 505 -9.45 -0.59 -13.60
C THR A 505 -10.51 -0.83 -12.52
N ALA A 506 -10.08 -1.11 -11.28
CA ALA A 506 -10.97 -1.15 -10.13
C ALA A 506 -10.30 -0.46 -8.93
N PRO A 507 -10.40 0.88 -8.84
CA PRO A 507 -9.84 1.63 -7.71
C PRO A 507 -10.74 1.58 -6.48
N THR A 508 -10.14 1.64 -5.29
CA THR A 508 -10.86 1.70 -4.01
C THR A 508 -10.26 2.78 -3.11
N ALA A 509 -11.08 3.74 -2.68
CA ALA A 509 -10.80 4.67 -1.59
C ALA A 509 -11.60 4.24 -0.35
N ALA A 510 -10.95 4.07 0.79
CA ALA A 510 -11.61 3.60 2.02
C ALA A 510 -10.89 4.07 3.30
N ALA A 511 -11.42 5.10 3.97
CA ALA A 511 -10.91 5.58 5.25
C ALA A 511 -11.64 4.94 6.44
N ALA A 512 -10.90 4.67 7.53
CA ALA A 512 -11.44 4.16 8.80
C ALA A 512 -10.86 4.93 9.99
N GLN A 513 -11.58 5.95 10.48
CA GLN A 513 -11.01 6.98 11.37
C GLN A 513 -11.75 7.06 12.71
N VAL A 514 -10.99 7.27 13.79
CA VAL A 514 -11.50 7.45 15.16
C VAL A 514 -10.76 8.62 15.82
N PHE A 515 -11.44 9.70 16.19
CA PHE A 515 -10.76 10.89 16.72
C PHE A 515 -11.63 11.82 17.55
N GLY A 516 -11.03 12.68 18.37
CA GLY A 516 -11.77 13.61 19.24
C GLY A 516 -12.54 12.94 20.40
N ASP A 517 -12.49 11.61 20.50
CA ASP A 517 -13.30 10.81 21.41
C ASP A 517 -12.76 10.83 22.85
N THR A 518 -13.66 10.77 23.83
CA THR A 518 -13.32 10.92 25.24
C THR A 518 -14.09 9.99 26.18
N ALA A 519 -13.37 9.39 27.15
CA ALA A 519 -13.91 8.36 28.06
C ALA A 519 -13.44 8.55 29.51
N GLY A 520 -14.38 8.72 30.46
CA GLY A 520 -14.09 8.98 31.88
C GLY A 520 -14.86 8.11 32.87
N LEU A 521 -14.17 7.54 33.86
CA LEU A 521 -14.83 6.89 35.02
C LEU A 521 -15.03 7.89 36.18
N VAL A 522 -13.94 8.42 36.74
CA VAL A 522 -13.96 9.40 37.85
C VAL A 522 -12.89 10.47 37.62
N GLY A 523 -13.14 11.36 36.66
CA GLY A 523 -12.14 12.36 36.26
C GLY A 523 -12.65 13.31 35.19
N ASN A 524 -11.83 14.31 34.85
CA ASN A 524 -12.13 15.23 33.75
C ASN A 524 -11.43 14.80 32.47
N THR A 525 -12.10 14.96 31.34
CA THR A 525 -11.55 14.67 30.00
C THR A 525 -11.80 15.85 29.06
N THR A 526 -10.81 16.18 28.25
CA THR A 526 -10.92 17.21 27.21
C THR A 526 -10.30 16.68 25.92
N SER A 527 -10.98 16.81 24.79
CA SER A 527 -10.39 16.61 23.46
C SER A 527 -10.68 17.78 22.53
N THR A 528 -9.73 18.09 21.66
CA THR A 528 -9.84 19.09 20.61
C THR A 528 -9.09 18.62 19.38
N SER A 529 -9.82 18.20 18.34
CA SER A 529 -9.26 17.62 17.12
C SER A 529 -9.74 18.34 15.86
N ALA A 530 -8.83 18.66 14.96
CA ALA A 530 -9.11 19.05 13.58
C ALA A 530 -8.52 18.00 12.61
N ASN A 531 -9.23 17.71 11.51
CA ASN A 531 -8.79 16.80 10.47
C ASN A 531 -9.12 17.32 9.07
N ASP A 532 -8.14 17.24 8.16
CA ASP A 532 -8.27 17.43 6.72
C ASP A 532 -7.68 16.19 6.01
N THR A 533 -8.53 15.24 5.64
CA THR A 533 -8.12 13.98 5.01
C THR A 533 -8.52 13.90 3.53
N SER A 534 -7.55 13.91 2.61
CA SER A 534 -7.75 13.59 1.19
C SER A 534 -7.32 12.16 0.86
N VAL A 535 -8.22 11.39 0.23
CA VAL A 535 -8.01 9.99 -0.19
C VAL A 535 -8.39 9.83 -1.66
N THR A 536 -7.40 9.76 -2.54
CA THR A 536 -7.62 9.58 -3.99
C THR A 536 -7.18 8.19 -4.44
N ALA A 537 -8.05 7.42 -5.10
CA ALA A 537 -7.70 6.14 -5.73
C ALA A 537 -8.09 6.11 -7.21
N GLY A 538 -7.15 5.80 -8.10
CA GLY A 538 -7.32 5.82 -9.55
C GLY A 538 -7.22 7.20 -10.19
N ASP A 539 -7.21 7.17 -11.53
CA ASP A 539 -7.19 8.31 -12.45
C ASP A 539 -8.04 7.94 -13.68
N ASP A 540 -8.45 8.95 -14.47
CA ASP A 540 -9.12 8.84 -15.77
C ASP A 540 -8.56 7.76 -16.74
N PRO A 541 -9.28 6.68 -17.06
CA PRO A 541 -8.83 5.73 -18.08
C PRO A 541 -9.12 6.19 -19.51
N LYS A 542 -8.08 6.18 -20.35
CA LYS A 542 -8.12 6.64 -21.75
C LYS A 542 -7.74 5.51 -22.72
N ALA A 543 -8.73 4.94 -23.43
CA ALA A 543 -8.54 3.80 -24.34
C ALA A 543 -8.90 4.13 -25.81
N THR A 544 -7.92 4.13 -26.71
CA THR A 544 -8.11 4.38 -28.14
C THR A 544 -7.69 3.14 -28.95
N GLY A 545 -8.65 2.44 -29.57
CA GLY A 545 -8.42 1.20 -30.31
C GLY A 545 -9.25 1.13 -31.59
N ARG A 546 -8.78 1.78 -32.67
CA ARG A 546 -9.54 1.96 -33.92
C ARG A 546 -9.23 0.89 -34.98
N LYS A 547 -10.21 0.55 -35.83
CA LYS A 547 -10.09 -0.38 -36.99
C LYS A 547 -9.72 -1.82 -36.63
N SER A 548 -10.14 -2.28 -35.45
CA SER A 548 -9.64 -3.50 -34.78
C SER A 548 -10.73 -4.55 -34.55
N SER A 549 -10.35 -5.75 -34.10
CA SER A 549 -11.31 -6.82 -33.75
C SER A 549 -11.92 -6.62 -32.35
N VAL A 550 -11.08 -6.43 -31.33
CA VAL A 550 -11.48 -6.13 -29.95
C VAL A 550 -10.49 -5.09 -29.41
N SER A 551 -10.86 -3.81 -29.31
CA SER A 551 -9.94 -2.80 -28.74
C SER A 551 -10.57 -1.46 -28.41
N GLY A 552 -9.91 -0.67 -27.57
CA GLY A 552 -10.43 0.60 -27.10
C GLY A 552 -11.61 0.32 -26.20
N ASN A 553 -11.45 -0.45 -25.13
CA ASN A 553 -12.55 -0.74 -24.20
C ASN A 553 -12.11 -0.43 -22.78
N VAL A 554 -13.00 0.16 -22.00
CA VAL A 554 -12.76 0.49 -20.58
C VAL A 554 -13.73 -0.32 -19.72
N PHE A 555 -13.21 -0.97 -18.70
CA PHE A 555 -13.98 -1.56 -17.60
C PHE A 555 -13.51 -0.90 -16.30
N GLN A 556 -14.40 -0.17 -15.63
CA GLN A 556 -14.11 0.64 -14.44
C GLN A 556 -15.10 0.31 -13.33
N VAL A 557 -14.59 -0.12 -12.17
CA VAL A 557 -15.41 -0.41 -10.97
C VAL A 557 -14.78 0.32 -9.78
N PRO A 558 -15.04 1.64 -9.62
CA PRO A 558 -14.49 2.45 -8.55
C PRO A 558 -15.37 2.38 -7.31
N THR A 559 -14.76 2.35 -6.12
CA THR A 559 -15.48 2.34 -4.85
C THR A 559 -14.96 3.40 -3.88
N SER A 560 -15.85 4.18 -3.24
CA SER A 560 -15.56 5.10 -2.13
C SER A 560 -16.35 4.69 -0.88
N THR A 561 -15.67 4.36 0.21
CA THR A 561 -16.28 3.87 1.46
C THR A 561 -15.60 4.42 2.73
N PRO A 562 -15.98 5.62 3.22
CA PRO A 562 -15.50 6.16 4.48
C PRO A 562 -16.33 5.64 5.66
N ALA A 563 -15.66 5.36 6.77
CA ALA A 563 -16.26 4.97 8.05
C ALA A 563 -15.61 5.75 9.19
N GLN A 564 -16.37 6.61 9.87
CA GLN A 564 -15.85 7.58 10.83
C GLN A 564 -16.61 7.53 12.17
N VAL A 565 -15.87 7.66 13.27
CA VAL A 565 -16.39 7.85 14.63
C VAL A 565 -15.64 9.01 15.27
N PHE A 566 -16.32 10.09 15.69
CA PHE A 566 -15.59 11.22 16.28
C PHE A 566 -16.38 12.19 17.17
N GLY A 567 -15.65 12.80 18.10
CA GLY A 567 -16.19 13.77 19.06
C GLY A 567 -17.14 13.16 20.10
N ASP A 568 -17.15 11.83 20.26
CA ASP A 568 -18.04 11.14 21.18
C ASP A 568 -17.49 11.25 22.62
N GLY A 569 -18.32 11.79 23.54
CA GLY A 569 -17.99 12.02 24.94
C GLY A 569 -18.78 11.12 25.89
N VAL A 570 -18.07 10.32 26.69
CA VAL A 570 -18.68 9.40 27.68
C VAL A 570 -18.02 9.60 29.04
N THR A 571 -18.76 9.98 30.08
CA THR A 571 -18.21 10.07 31.45
C THR A 571 -19.20 9.67 32.55
N LEU A 572 -18.77 8.80 33.47
CA LEU A 572 -19.59 8.35 34.59
C LEU A 572 -19.65 9.38 35.73
N VAL A 573 -18.51 9.95 36.16
CA VAL A 573 -18.43 11.05 37.14
C VAL A 573 -17.29 12.00 36.76
N GLY A 574 -17.58 13.30 36.62
CA GLY A 574 -16.61 14.33 36.26
C GLY A 574 -17.07 15.24 35.13
N ASN A 575 -16.16 16.07 34.60
CA ASN A 575 -16.45 16.97 33.48
C ASN A 575 -15.80 16.47 32.18
N ASN A 576 -16.57 16.40 31.10
CA ASN A 576 -16.13 15.93 29.80
C ASN A 576 -16.41 17.00 28.74
N GLU A 577 -15.45 17.23 27.85
CA GLU A 577 -15.55 18.18 26.75
C GLU A 577 -14.86 17.61 25.51
N ALA A 578 -15.60 17.42 24.42
CA ALA A 578 -15.09 16.93 23.14
C ALA A 578 -15.44 17.95 22.04
N HIS A 579 -14.42 18.42 21.33
CA HIS A 579 -14.58 19.27 20.16
C HIS A 579 -13.85 18.63 18.97
N ALA A 580 -14.58 18.37 17.89
CA ALA A 580 -14.04 17.69 16.72
C ALA A 580 -14.56 18.29 15.41
N ASP A 581 -13.66 18.90 14.65
CA ASP A 581 -13.92 19.39 13.29
C ASP A 581 -13.29 18.44 12.28
N ASN A 582 -14.05 18.05 11.26
CA ASN A 582 -13.63 17.10 10.23
C ASN A 582 -13.92 17.64 8.82
N ALA A 583 -12.93 17.56 7.94
CA ALA A 583 -13.07 17.63 6.49
C ALA A 583 -12.51 16.33 5.87
N THR A 584 -13.17 15.79 4.85
CA THR A 584 -12.73 14.54 4.22
C THR A 584 -13.08 14.48 2.73
N ASP A 585 -12.07 14.48 1.87
CA ASP A 585 -12.19 14.39 0.42
C ASP A 585 -11.85 12.96 -0.05
N MET A 586 -12.86 12.12 -0.29
CA MET A 586 -12.65 10.77 -0.82
C MET A 586 -13.03 10.67 -2.29
N LYS A 587 -12.05 10.48 -3.18
CA LYS A 587 -12.25 10.27 -4.63
C LYS A 587 -11.79 8.89 -5.08
N SER A 588 -12.64 8.20 -5.82
CA SER A 588 -12.34 6.90 -6.42
C SER A 588 -12.65 6.90 -7.92
N GLY A 589 -11.62 6.77 -8.76
CA GLY A 589 -11.70 6.85 -10.20
C GLY A 589 -11.72 8.28 -10.75
N GLY A 590 -12.17 8.39 -11.99
CA GLY A 590 -12.23 9.62 -12.79
C GLY A 590 -12.81 9.31 -14.18
N ASP A 591 -12.60 10.21 -15.12
CA ASP A 591 -13.31 10.24 -16.40
C ASP A 591 -12.91 9.10 -17.34
N ALA A 592 -13.90 8.31 -17.78
CA ALA A 592 -13.68 7.16 -18.65
C ALA A 592 -13.87 7.53 -20.12
N LYS A 593 -12.77 7.66 -20.87
CA LYS A 593 -12.78 8.05 -22.29
C LYS A 593 -12.36 6.91 -23.20
N THR A 594 -13.22 6.57 -24.17
CA THR A 594 -13.00 5.41 -25.04
C THR A 594 -13.41 5.64 -26.51
N ASP A 595 -12.56 5.19 -27.44
CA ASP A 595 -12.76 5.28 -28.89
C ASP A 595 -12.35 3.98 -29.61
N GLY A 596 -13.32 3.34 -30.26
CA GLY A 596 -13.09 2.20 -31.13
C GLY A 596 -13.75 2.38 -32.49
N SER A 597 -13.66 3.58 -33.05
CA SER A 597 -14.12 3.89 -34.40
C SER A 597 -13.63 2.86 -35.42
N GLN A 598 -14.53 2.35 -36.25
CA GLN A 598 -14.31 1.32 -37.27
C GLN A 598 -13.90 -0.07 -36.73
N SER A 599 -14.04 -0.34 -35.44
CA SER A 599 -13.73 -1.65 -34.83
C SER A 599 -14.94 -2.60 -34.76
N SER A 600 -14.70 -3.91 -34.74
CA SER A 600 -15.74 -4.94 -34.62
C SER A 600 -16.34 -4.95 -33.21
N ILE A 601 -15.49 -4.93 -32.18
CA ILE A 601 -15.87 -4.68 -30.78
C ILE A 601 -14.93 -3.61 -30.21
N GLY A 602 -15.39 -2.37 -30.08
CA GLY A 602 -14.51 -1.30 -29.60
C GLY A 602 -15.19 0.01 -29.25
N GLY A 603 -14.52 0.85 -28.48
CA GLY A 603 -15.08 2.08 -27.93
C GLY A 603 -16.09 1.82 -26.82
N ASN A 604 -16.19 0.60 -26.28
CA ASN A 604 -17.21 0.27 -25.29
C ASN A 604 -16.73 0.63 -23.87
N ALA A 605 -17.66 1.01 -23.01
CA ALA A 605 -17.41 1.33 -21.61
C ALA A 605 -18.34 0.51 -20.70
N VAL A 606 -17.80 0.00 -19.60
CA VAL A 606 -18.57 -0.49 -18.46
C VAL A 606 -18.10 0.29 -17.23
N SER A 607 -19.00 1.00 -16.59
CA SER A 607 -18.73 1.78 -15.37
C SER A 607 -19.70 1.34 -14.28
N ALA A 608 -19.19 0.96 -13.11
CA ALA A 608 -20.01 0.57 -11.97
C ALA A 608 -19.51 1.19 -10.66
N PRO A 609 -19.68 2.52 -10.48
CA PRO A 609 -19.25 3.21 -9.28
C PRO A 609 -20.14 2.93 -8.08
N VAL A 610 -19.52 2.81 -6.91
CA VAL A 610 -20.21 2.73 -5.61
C VAL A 610 -19.59 3.75 -4.67
N ALA A 611 -20.32 4.80 -4.32
CA ALA A 611 -19.95 5.74 -3.26
C ALA A 611 -20.83 5.51 -2.03
N SER A 612 -20.36 5.91 -0.85
CA SER A 612 -21.12 5.77 0.39
C SER A 612 -20.59 6.71 1.46
N ALA A 613 -21.31 6.82 2.57
CA ALA A 613 -20.79 7.35 3.83
C ALA A 613 -21.49 6.67 5.03
N THR A 614 -20.73 6.44 6.10
CA THR A 614 -21.23 5.88 7.36
C THR A 614 -20.50 6.54 8.53
N GLN A 615 -21.25 7.24 9.38
CA GLN A 615 -20.70 8.11 10.43
C GLN A 615 -21.46 7.96 11.74
N VAL A 616 -20.72 8.02 12.85
CA VAL A 616 -21.23 8.22 14.21
C VAL A 616 -20.46 9.40 14.80
N MET A 617 -21.14 10.43 15.31
CA MET A 617 -20.43 11.62 15.78
C MET A 617 -21.24 12.44 16.78
N GLY A 618 -20.53 13.10 17.69
CA GLY A 618 -21.09 14.11 18.60
C GLY A 618 -21.90 13.55 19.76
N TRP A 619 -21.80 12.26 20.10
CA TRP A 619 -22.60 11.65 21.17
C TRP A 619 -22.12 12.12 22.56
N SER A 620 -23.05 12.22 23.52
CA SER A 620 -22.79 12.81 24.84
C SER A 620 -23.48 12.02 25.96
N VAL A 621 -22.74 11.17 26.67
CA VAL A 621 -23.28 10.22 27.66
C VAL A 621 -22.73 10.49 29.07
N GLY A 622 -23.57 11.03 29.95
CA GLY A 622 -23.20 11.51 31.28
C GLY A 622 -23.87 10.75 32.43
N GLY A 623 -23.07 10.14 33.30
CA GLY A 623 -23.53 9.42 34.48
C GLY A 623 -23.81 10.27 35.73
N GLY A 624 -23.06 11.37 35.89
CA GLY A 624 -22.88 12.00 37.20
C GLY A 624 -21.97 13.24 37.15
N GLY A 625 -22.19 14.12 36.17
CA GLY A 625 -21.35 15.29 35.92
C GLY A 625 -21.79 16.07 34.68
N ASN A 626 -20.88 16.86 34.10
CA ASN A 626 -21.14 17.64 32.90
C ASN A 626 -20.45 17.00 31.68
N VAL A 627 -21.15 16.88 30.56
CA VAL A 627 -20.60 16.32 29.30
C VAL A 627 -20.98 17.27 28.17
N ASN A 628 -20.00 17.82 27.45
CA ASN A 628 -20.22 18.64 26.27
C ASN A 628 -19.55 18.00 25.05
N SER A 629 -20.31 17.82 23.98
CA SER A 629 -19.76 17.46 22.66
C SER A 629 -20.16 18.53 21.64
N THR A 630 -19.21 18.93 20.79
CA THR A 630 -19.40 19.92 19.73
C THR A 630 -18.62 19.47 18.49
N SER A 631 -19.32 18.93 17.50
CA SER A 631 -18.71 18.32 16.32
C SER A 631 -19.17 18.95 15.01
N SER A 632 -18.24 19.18 14.08
CA SER A 632 -18.51 19.63 12.72
C SER A 632 -18.00 18.60 11.70
N ASN A 633 -18.76 18.34 10.64
CA ASN A 633 -18.34 17.48 9.53
C ASN A 633 -18.55 18.16 8.18
N ASP A 634 -17.54 18.06 7.33
CA ASP A 634 -17.61 18.14 5.88
C ASP A 634 -17.10 16.80 5.30
N LEU A 635 -17.74 16.27 4.25
CA LEU A 635 -17.39 14.97 3.65
C LEU A 635 -17.86 14.88 2.20
N ASP A 636 -16.91 14.89 1.28
CA ASP A 636 -17.12 14.58 -0.13
C ASP A 636 -16.73 13.12 -0.41
N SER A 637 -17.68 12.32 -0.91
CA SER A 637 -17.46 10.89 -1.23
C SER A 637 -17.85 10.59 -2.67
N VAL A 638 -16.86 10.68 -3.57
CA VAL A 638 -17.05 10.57 -5.03
C VAL A 638 -16.50 9.25 -5.57
N ALA A 639 -17.31 8.53 -6.35
CA ALA A 639 -16.88 7.36 -7.11
C ALA A 639 -17.26 7.50 -8.59
N GLY A 640 -16.28 7.40 -9.50
CA GLY A 640 -16.47 7.56 -10.94
C GLY A 640 -16.21 8.99 -11.44
N GLY A 641 -16.93 9.37 -12.50
CA GLY A 641 -16.79 10.62 -13.26
C GLY A 641 -17.61 10.54 -14.56
N ASP A 642 -17.31 11.41 -15.53
CA ASP A 642 -17.97 11.45 -16.85
C ASP A 642 -17.54 10.24 -17.69
N VAL A 643 -18.46 9.65 -18.47
CA VAL A 643 -18.13 8.51 -19.36
C VAL A 643 -18.40 8.84 -20.82
N GLN A 644 -17.34 8.97 -21.62
CA GLN A 644 -17.40 9.28 -23.05
C GLN A 644 -17.06 8.07 -23.91
N SER A 645 -18.04 7.58 -24.68
CA SER A 645 -17.93 6.38 -25.52
C SER A 645 -18.14 6.70 -27.01
N THR A 646 -17.24 6.22 -27.88
CA THR A 646 -17.28 6.54 -29.32
C THR A 646 -17.01 5.31 -30.20
N GLY A 647 -17.96 4.99 -31.08
CA GLY A 647 -18.01 3.73 -31.85
C GLY A 647 -18.20 3.87 -33.36
N GLU A 648 -18.00 5.07 -33.91
CA GLU A 648 -18.35 5.45 -35.29
C GLU A 648 -17.91 4.41 -36.34
N ARG A 649 -18.85 3.91 -37.16
CA ARG A 649 -18.65 2.84 -38.18
C ARG A 649 -18.24 1.47 -37.64
N GLY A 650 -18.44 1.18 -36.35
CA GLY A 650 -18.15 -0.12 -35.76
C GLY A 650 -19.34 -1.11 -35.78
N SER A 651 -19.06 -2.37 -35.45
CA SER A 651 -20.10 -3.43 -35.44
C SER A 651 -20.83 -3.53 -34.10
N ILE A 652 -20.09 -3.73 -33.00
CA ILE A 652 -20.54 -3.68 -31.61
C ILE A 652 -19.65 -2.64 -30.90
N ALA A 653 -19.88 -1.37 -31.20
CA ALA A 653 -18.92 -0.32 -30.87
C ALA A 653 -19.55 0.92 -30.25
N GLY A 654 -18.87 1.57 -29.31
CA GLY A 654 -19.45 2.73 -28.61
C GLY A 654 -20.67 2.33 -27.78
N ASN A 655 -20.65 1.21 -27.07
CA ASN A 655 -21.75 0.82 -26.18
C ASN A 655 -21.35 1.02 -24.72
N LEU A 656 -22.29 1.48 -23.90
CA LEU A 656 -22.09 1.87 -22.51
C LEU A 656 -23.04 1.10 -21.59
N ILE A 657 -22.49 0.58 -20.48
CA ILE A 657 -23.27 -0.02 -19.39
C ILE A 657 -22.86 0.67 -18.08
N GLY A 658 -23.82 1.36 -17.46
CA GLY A 658 -23.69 2.02 -16.16
C GLY A 658 -24.49 1.32 -15.07
N ALA A 659 -23.88 1.08 -13.91
CA ALA A 659 -24.58 0.66 -12.69
C ALA A 659 -24.03 1.40 -11.45
N GLN A 660 -24.69 2.50 -11.08
CA GLN A 660 -24.26 3.47 -10.08
C GLN A 660 -24.98 3.23 -8.74
N ALA A 661 -24.29 3.28 -7.60
CA ALA A 661 -24.93 3.09 -6.29
C ALA A 661 -24.45 4.05 -5.19
N THR A 662 -25.39 4.62 -4.41
CA THR A 662 -25.12 5.52 -3.27
C THR A 662 -25.91 5.15 -2.00
N PRO A 663 -25.46 4.14 -1.22
CA PRO A 663 -25.95 3.90 0.14
C PRO A 663 -25.39 4.89 1.18
N PHE A 664 -26.25 5.59 1.91
CA PHE A 664 -25.86 6.59 2.93
C PHE A 664 -26.57 6.37 4.29
N VAL A 665 -25.80 6.39 5.40
CA VAL A 665 -26.31 6.24 6.78
C VAL A 665 -25.48 7.08 7.80
N PRO A 666 -25.88 8.33 8.10
CA PRO A 666 -25.29 9.14 9.17
C PRO A 666 -26.01 8.92 10.52
N VAL A 667 -25.33 9.06 11.66
CA VAL A 667 -25.94 8.98 13.01
C VAL A 667 -25.39 10.05 14.00
N PRO A 668 -25.69 11.34 13.80
CA PRO A 668 -25.21 12.43 14.66
C PRO A 668 -25.91 12.53 16.02
N GLY A 669 -25.26 13.19 16.99
CA GLY A 669 -25.88 14.10 17.98
C GLY A 669 -26.60 13.52 19.21
N ASN A 670 -26.40 12.25 19.59
CA ASN A 670 -27.23 11.61 20.61
C ASN A 670 -26.77 11.93 22.06
N SER A 671 -27.64 12.47 22.91
CA SER A 671 -27.33 12.81 24.31
C SER A 671 -28.11 11.96 25.34
N VAL A 672 -27.44 11.53 26.42
CA VAL A 672 -28.01 10.68 27.48
C VAL A 672 -27.48 11.09 28.85
N SER A 673 -28.35 11.65 29.70
CA SER A 673 -28.03 12.05 31.08
C SER A 673 -28.69 11.14 32.11
N ALA A 674 -27.89 10.53 32.98
CA ALA A 674 -28.37 9.77 34.13
C ALA A 674 -28.53 10.62 35.39
N ALA A 675 -27.59 11.53 35.65
CA ALA A 675 -27.60 12.50 36.75
C ALA A 675 -26.63 13.67 36.47
N GLY A 676 -26.84 14.43 35.40
CA GLY A 676 -25.89 15.47 34.97
C GLY A 676 -26.47 16.51 34.00
N LEU A 677 -25.59 17.34 33.43
CA LEU A 677 -25.88 18.15 32.25
C LEU A 677 -25.13 17.55 31.05
N THR A 678 -25.85 17.08 30.04
CA THR A 678 -25.25 16.54 28.80
C THR A 678 -25.68 17.38 27.61
N THR A 679 -24.74 18.12 27.03
CA THR A 679 -24.90 18.88 25.79
C THR A 679 -24.25 18.13 24.63
N SER A 680 -24.94 18.12 23.49
CA SER A 680 -24.45 17.65 22.20
C SER A 680 -24.87 18.69 21.16
N ASP A 681 -23.90 19.18 20.40
CA ASP A 681 -24.10 20.05 19.25
C ASP A 681 -23.38 19.44 18.05
N SER A 682 -24.04 19.40 16.89
CA SER A 682 -23.55 18.64 15.73
C SER A 682 -23.97 19.30 14.42
N ALA A 683 -23.00 19.79 13.66
CA ALA A 683 -23.19 20.26 12.29
C ALA A 683 -22.63 19.23 11.31
N THR A 684 -23.35 18.94 10.23
CA THR A 684 -22.85 18.08 9.14
C THR A 684 -23.26 18.62 7.79
N ASP A 685 -22.30 18.82 6.89
CA ASP A 685 -22.53 18.72 5.45
C ASP A 685 -21.92 17.40 4.93
N THR A 686 -22.41 16.89 3.80
CA THR A 686 -21.97 15.62 3.18
C THR A 686 -22.49 15.51 1.75
N ASP A 687 -21.59 15.32 0.77
CA ASP A 687 -21.94 14.87 -0.58
C ASP A 687 -21.52 13.40 -0.82
N VAL A 688 -22.39 12.63 -1.49
CA VAL A 688 -22.11 11.25 -1.90
C VAL A 688 -22.50 11.05 -3.35
N GLN A 689 -21.51 11.05 -4.24
CA GLN A 689 -21.70 11.00 -5.70
C GLN A 689 -21.18 9.69 -6.30
N ALA A 690 -22.02 8.94 -7.02
CA ALA A 690 -21.61 7.78 -7.79
C ALA A 690 -21.90 7.98 -9.29
N GLY A 691 -20.87 8.40 -10.03
CA GLY A 691 -20.87 8.60 -11.49
C GLY A 691 -21.66 9.82 -11.98
N GLU A 692 -21.17 10.43 -13.06
CA GLU A 692 -21.75 11.64 -13.64
C GLU A 692 -22.44 11.33 -14.98
N ASP A 693 -22.40 12.23 -15.96
CA ASP A 693 -23.07 12.02 -17.24
C ASP A 693 -22.42 10.86 -18.01
N SER A 694 -23.17 10.25 -18.93
CA SER A 694 -22.62 9.29 -19.88
C SER A 694 -23.09 9.56 -21.30
N LYS A 695 -22.12 9.83 -22.17
CA LYS A 695 -22.34 10.35 -23.53
C LYS A 695 -21.75 9.39 -24.55
N THR A 696 -22.59 8.79 -25.38
CA THR A 696 -22.17 7.78 -26.37
C THR A 696 -22.56 8.11 -27.82
N SER A 697 -21.83 7.52 -28.78
CA SER A 697 -22.00 7.79 -30.22
C SER A 697 -21.71 6.58 -31.11
N GLY A 698 -22.55 6.40 -32.14
CA GLY A 698 -22.51 5.26 -33.05
C GLY A 698 -23.28 5.45 -34.36
N LYS A 699 -22.78 6.32 -35.24
CA LYS A 699 -23.30 6.53 -36.60
C LYS A 699 -22.65 5.56 -37.57
N ASP A 700 -23.36 5.26 -38.66
CA ASP A 700 -22.98 4.24 -39.66
C ASP A 700 -22.69 2.84 -39.05
N GLY A 701 -23.17 2.57 -37.82
CA GLY A 701 -22.85 1.39 -37.02
C GLY A 701 -24.01 0.39 -36.89
N SER A 702 -23.71 -0.88 -36.63
CA SER A 702 -24.73 -1.95 -36.59
C SER A 702 -25.44 -2.07 -35.24
N VAL A 703 -24.65 -2.21 -34.16
CA VAL A 703 -25.07 -2.21 -32.75
C VAL A 703 -24.16 -1.22 -32.02
N SER A 704 -24.41 0.08 -32.21
CA SER A 704 -23.45 1.12 -31.88
C SER A 704 -24.08 2.35 -31.22
N GLY A 705 -23.39 2.99 -30.27
CA GLY A 705 -24.00 4.09 -29.52
C GLY A 705 -25.19 3.61 -28.70
N ASN A 706 -25.11 2.48 -28.01
CA ASN A 706 -26.20 2.05 -27.12
C ASN A 706 -25.81 2.28 -25.65
N LEU A 707 -26.76 2.73 -24.84
CA LEU A 707 -26.57 3.07 -23.44
C LEU A 707 -27.60 2.32 -22.59
N LEU A 708 -27.12 1.58 -21.59
CA LEU A 708 -27.93 0.94 -20.55
C LEU A 708 -27.47 1.45 -19.19
N HIS A 709 -28.40 1.97 -18.39
CA HIS A 709 -28.12 2.65 -17.13
C HIS A 709 -29.03 2.18 -16.00
N VAL A 710 -28.45 1.89 -14.82
CA VAL A 710 -29.18 1.53 -13.60
C VAL A 710 -28.61 2.32 -12.41
N PRO A 711 -29.07 3.57 -12.18
CA PRO A 711 -28.71 4.34 -11.00
C PRO A 711 -29.58 3.93 -9.79
N ALA A 712 -28.95 3.76 -8.63
CA ALA A 712 -29.61 3.32 -7.39
C ALA A 712 -29.17 4.16 -6.17
N ASN A 713 -30.03 5.05 -5.69
CA ASN A 713 -29.78 5.92 -4.54
C ASN A 713 -30.57 5.45 -3.31
N ALA A 714 -29.93 5.40 -2.13
CA ALA A 714 -30.56 4.91 -0.91
C ALA A 714 -30.01 5.57 0.38
N ALA A 715 -30.77 6.49 0.97
CA ALA A 715 -30.41 7.13 2.23
C ALA A 715 -31.37 6.74 3.37
N VAL A 716 -30.79 6.33 4.51
CA VAL A 716 -31.53 6.07 5.75
C VAL A 716 -31.12 7.13 6.76
N GLN A 717 -32.07 7.97 7.16
CA GLN A 717 -31.81 9.16 7.96
C GLN A 717 -32.46 9.06 9.36
N PRO A 718 -31.72 8.58 10.37
CA PRO A 718 -32.14 8.68 11.76
C PRO A 718 -31.87 10.08 12.31
N TYR A 719 -32.84 10.66 13.01
CA TYR A 719 -32.62 11.86 13.80
C TYR A 719 -32.05 11.51 15.18
N ALA A 720 -31.35 12.48 15.78
CA ALA A 720 -30.73 12.38 17.10
C ALA A 720 -31.77 12.33 18.23
N ASP A 721 -31.37 11.79 19.40
CA ASP A 721 -32.18 11.66 20.62
C ASP A 721 -31.55 12.41 21.80
N ALA A 722 -32.39 12.92 22.71
CA ALA A 722 -32.01 13.29 24.08
C ALA A 722 -32.79 12.46 25.11
N ILE A 723 -32.10 11.85 26.08
CA ILE A 723 -32.71 11.01 27.13
C ILE A 723 -32.24 11.49 28.50
N ALA A 724 -33.17 11.80 29.41
CA ALA A 724 -32.86 12.30 30.75
C ALA A 724 -33.53 11.47 31.85
N ALA A 725 -32.73 10.62 32.51
CA ALA A 725 -33.19 9.88 33.69
C ALA A 725 -33.33 10.82 34.89
N ALA A 726 -32.30 11.62 35.17
CA ALA A 726 -32.33 12.78 36.06
C ALA A 726 -31.27 13.81 35.59
N GLY A 727 -31.48 15.09 35.88
CA GLY A 727 -30.66 16.19 35.35
C GLY A 727 -31.23 16.78 34.06
N SER A 728 -30.37 17.15 33.13
CA SER A 728 -30.72 17.76 31.84
C SER A 728 -29.92 17.13 30.70
N ALA A 729 -30.59 16.79 29.59
CA ALA A 729 -29.98 16.42 28.33
C ALA A 729 -30.47 17.34 27.22
N SER A 730 -29.56 17.86 26.39
CA SER A 730 -29.90 18.75 25.27
C SER A 730 -29.05 18.45 24.05
N THR A 731 -29.74 18.11 22.95
CA THR A 731 -29.18 17.86 21.63
C THR A 731 -29.59 18.97 20.67
N TRP A 732 -28.61 19.53 19.97
CA TRP A 732 -28.75 20.31 18.75
C TRP A 732 -28.13 19.53 17.58
N THR A 733 -28.75 19.57 16.40
CA THR A 733 -28.23 18.91 15.20
C THR A 733 -28.72 19.61 13.94
N ASP A 734 -27.82 20.21 13.16
CA ASP A 734 -28.13 20.81 11.87
C ASP A 734 -27.42 20.04 10.75
N LYS A 735 -28.20 19.46 9.83
CA LYS A 735 -27.71 18.55 8.78
C LYS A 735 -28.06 19.03 7.38
N GLY A 736 -27.04 19.30 6.56
CA GLY A 736 -27.10 19.15 5.10
C GLY A 736 -26.80 17.71 4.70
N SER A 737 -27.40 17.21 3.61
CA SER A 737 -26.77 16.14 2.81
C SER A 737 -27.26 16.13 1.37
N ASN A 738 -26.34 15.85 0.44
CA ASN A 738 -26.62 15.57 -0.96
C ASN A 738 -26.22 14.13 -1.29
N THR A 739 -27.02 13.43 -2.08
CA THR A 739 -26.63 12.14 -2.66
C THR A 739 -27.03 12.05 -4.12
N GLN A 740 -26.12 11.65 -5.00
CA GLN A 740 -26.35 11.54 -6.44
C GLN A 740 -25.89 10.18 -6.99
N ALA A 741 -26.78 9.47 -7.68
CA ALA A 741 -26.43 8.30 -8.50
C ALA A 741 -26.64 8.60 -9.99
N GLY A 742 -25.55 8.80 -10.74
CA GLY A 742 -25.57 9.11 -12.17
C GLY A 742 -25.92 10.57 -12.52
N GLY A 743 -25.55 10.98 -13.73
CA GLY A 743 -25.90 12.28 -14.35
C GLY A 743 -26.81 12.14 -15.58
N GLN A 744 -26.70 13.10 -16.50
CA GLN A 744 -27.42 13.12 -17.78
C GLN A 744 -26.91 12.06 -18.73
N MET A 745 -27.82 11.34 -19.39
CA MET A 745 -27.49 10.32 -20.35
C MET A 745 -27.76 10.82 -21.76
N GLY A 746 -26.94 10.36 -22.71
CA GLY A 746 -27.12 10.82 -24.08
C GLY A 746 -26.49 9.90 -25.10
N THR A 747 -27.27 9.54 -26.11
CA THR A 747 -26.78 8.82 -27.27
C THR A 747 -27.13 9.48 -28.61
N VAL A 748 -26.19 9.41 -29.55
CA VAL A 748 -26.41 9.72 -30.96
C VAL A 748 -26.02 8.53 -31.84
N GLY A 749 -26.98 7.99 -32.61
CA GLY A 749 -26.73 6.85 -33.49
C GLY A 749 -27.59 6.86 -34.74
N GLU A 750 -27.00 6.36 -35.83
CA GLU A 750 -27.65 6.25 -37.14
C GLU A 750 -27.45 4.81 -37.65
N GLY A 751 -28.42 3.95 -37.31
CA GLY A 751 -28.41 2.51 -37.61
C GLY A 751 -29.63 1.79 -37.03
N PRO A 752 -29.90 0.53 -37.41
CA PRO A 752 -31.12 -0.18 -37.02
C PRO A 752 -31.18 -0.52 -35.52
N LEU A 753 -30.04 -0.89 -34.93
CA LEU A 753 -29.87 -1.23 -33.50
C LEU A 753 -28.80 -0.33 -32.84
N SER A 754 -28.74 0.92 -33.30
CA SER A 754 -27.80 1.94 -32.85
C SER A 754 -28.55 3.13 -32.27
N GLY A 755 -27.93 3.88 -31.37
CA GLY A 755 -28.59 5.03 -30.72
C GLY A 755 -29.74 4.63 -29.78
N ARG A 756 -29.65 3.49 -29.10
CA ARG A 756 -30.68 3.04 -28.13
C ARG A 756 -30.29 3.39 -26.71
N GLU A 757 -31.27 3.83 -25.95
CA GLU A 757 -31.12 4.20 -24.55
C GLU A 757 -32.11 3.45 -23.67
N ALA A 758 -31.69 3.05 -22.47
CA ALA A 758 -32.55 2.45 -21.46
C ALA A 758 -32.00 2.78 -20.06
N THR A 759 -32.72 3.62 -19.32
CA THR A 759 -32.41 4.00 -17.94
C THR A 759 -33.45 3.41 -16.99
N VAL A 760 -33.01 2.80 -15.88
CA VAL A 760 -33.86 2.15 -14.89
C VAL A 760 -33.48 2.64 -13.48
N PRO A 761 -34.02 3.79 -13.03
CA PRO A 761 -33.69 4.38 -11.74
C PRO A 761 -34.36 3.64 -10.57
N ALA A 762 -33.68 3.58 -9.43
CA ALA A 762 -34.20 3.05 -8.18
C ALA A 762 -33.85 3.96 -6.99
N GLU A 763 -34.84 4.28 -6.15
CA GLU A 763 -34.74 5.28 -5.08
C GLU A 763 -35.35 4.72 -3.78
N ALA A 764 -34.63 4.83 -2.65
CA ALA A 764 -35.09 4.34 -1.35
C ALA A 764 -34.70 5.26 -0.18
N ALA A 765 -35.62 6.16 0.21
CA ALA A 765 -35.47 7.02 1.39
C ALA A 765 -36.25 6.48 2.61
N ALA A 766 -35.65 6.54 3.81
CA ALA A 766 -36.30 6.17 5.07
C ALA A 766 -35.94 7.12 6.22
N ASN A 767 -36.90 7.94 6.64
CA ASN A 767 -36.69 8.98 7.67
C ASN A 767 -37.19 8.49 9.03
N VAL A 768 -36.30 8.36 10.02
CA VAL A 768 -36.61 7.83 11.35
C VAL A 768 -36.47 8.93 12.39
N ARG A 769 -37.58 9.61 12.69
CA ARG A 769 -37.67 10.58 13.79
C ARG A 769 -37.88 9.86 15.12
N ARG A 770 -37.02 10.14 16.08
CA ARG A 770 -37.15 9.70 17.48
C ARG A 770 -37.58 10.89 18.35
N ILE A 771 -37.78 10.69 19.65
CA ILE A 771 -38.55 11.60 20.52
C ILE A 771 -37.85 11.68 21.88
N PRO A 772 -37.61 12.88 22.44
CA PRO A 772 -36.95 13.03 23.74
C PRO A 772 -37.70 12.28 24.85
N VAL A 773 -36.93 11.58 25.70
CA VAL A 773 -37.49 10.74 26.78
C VAL A 773 -37.10 11.29 28.14
N GLU A 774 -38.06 11.97 28.77
CA GLU A 774 -38.00 12.44 30.16
C GLU A 774 -38.50 11.35 31.11
N LEU A 775 -37.73 11.03 32.16
CA LEU A 775 -38.17 10.16 33.27
C LEU A 775 -38.31 10.96 34.57
N VAL A 776 -37.22 11.60 35.01
CA VAL A 776 -37.17 12.51 36.18
C VAL A 776 -36.25 13.73 35.91
N GLY A 777 -35.68 13.83 34.70
CA GLY A 777 -34.90 14.97 34.21
C GLY A 777 -35.54 15.63 32.98
N GLN A 778 -34.96 16.73 32.53
CA GLN A 778 -35.40 17.47 31.33
C GLN A 778 -34.66 16.98 30.08
N ALA A 779 -35.36 16.77 28.98
CA ALA A 779 -34.77 16.31 27.71
C ALA A 779 -35.20 17.21 26.54
N PHE A 780 -34.23 17.87 25.92
CA PHE A 780 -34.44 18.77 24.79
C PHE A 780 -33.77 18.23 23.52
N THR A 781 -34.50 18.20 22.42
CA THR A 781 -33.96 17.83 21.10
C THR A 781 -34.48 18.84 20.08
N ASN A 782 -33.56 19.51 19.39
CA ASN A 782 -33.87 20.42 18.30
C ASN A 782 -32.91 20.16 17.14
N GLY A 783 -33.36 20.34 15.90
CA GLY A 783 -32.48 20.22 14.76
C GLY A 783 -33.15 20.50 13.43
N THR A 784 -32.34 20.91 12.45
CA THR A 784 -32.75 21.15 11.07
C THR A 784 -32.12 20.13 10.11
N SER A 785 -32.68 20.05 8.91
CA SER A 785 -32.42 18.99 7.94
C SER A 785 -32.74 19.55 6.56
N ASP A 786 -31.75 19.73 5.70
CA ASP A 786 -31.92 20.02 4.28
C ASP A 786 -31.24 18.92 3.47
N ASP A 787 -31.98 18.28 2.57
CA ASP A 787 -31.70 16.92 2.12
C ASP A 787 -32.07 16.73 0.65
N THR A 788 -31.06 16.56 -0.21
CA THR A 788 -31.22 16.38 -1.65
C THR A 788 -30.82 14.97 -2.07
N GLN A 789 -31.64 14.34 -2.92
CA GLN A 789 -31.39 13.01 -3.48
C GLN A 789 -31.68 13.05 -4.98
N LEU A 790 -30.66 12.76 -5.80
CA LEU A 790 -30.71 12.74 -7.27
C LEU A 790 -30.46 11.31 -7.77
N THR A 791 -31.22 10.87 -8.78
CA THR A 791 -31.13 9.48 -9.30
C THR A 791 -31.29 9.45 -10.83
N GLY A 792 -30.19 9.61 -11.56
CA GLY A 792 -30.17 9.75 -13.01
C GLY A 792 -30.84 11.06 -13.46
N GLU A 793 -31.69 10.97 -14.47
CA GLU A 793 -32.47 12.11 -14.98
C GLU A 793 -33.83 12.19 -14.27
N ASP A 794 -34.15 13.33 -13.64
CA ASP A 794 -35.33 13.49 -12.77
C ASP A 794 -36.69 13.60 -13.50
N GLU A 795 -36.83 13.03 -14.70
CA GLU A 795 -38.12 12.78 -15.34
C GLU A 795 -38.55 11.31 -15.21
N GLY A 796 -39.38 11.01 -14.20
CA GLY A 796 -40.10 9.73 -14.09
C GLY A 796 -39.58 8.77 -13.02
N THR A 797 -38.82 9.24 -12.03
CA THR A 797 -38.35 8.44 -10.87
C THR A 797 -39.49 7.64 -10.22
N LEU A 798 -39.34 6.31 -10.19
CA LEU A 798 -40.27 5.39 -9.53
C LEU A 798 -40.07 5.41 -8.01
N ARG A 799 -40.41 6.55 -7.40
CA ARG A 799 -40.37 6.75 -5.94
C ARG A 799 -41.10 5.62 -5.22
N ALA A 800 -40.58 5.18 -4.07
CA ALA A 800 -41.14 4.04 -3.32
C ALA A 800 -42.64 4.17 -2.99
N THR A 801 -43.19 5.39 -2.99
CA THR A 801 -44.63 5.69 -2.82
C THR A 801 -45.51 5.30 -4.02
N GLN A 802 -44.93 5.06 -5.20
CA GLN A 802 -45.65 4.63 -6.42
C GLN A 802 -45.69 3.11 -6.60
N LEU A 803 -44.85 2.36 -5.88
CA LEU A 803 -44.99 0.91 -5.78
C LEU A 803 -46.35 0.61 -5.12
N LYS A 804 -47.25 -0.07 -5.84
CA LYS A 804 -48.53 -0.54 -5.29
C LYS A 804 -48.24 -1.42 -4.07
N GLY A 805 -48.50 -0.88 -2.89
CA GLY A 805 -48.04 -1.44 -1.64
C GLY A 805 -48.52 -2.86 -1.40
N ILE A 806 -47.67 -3.65 -0.75
CA ILE A 806 -48.13 -4.82 0.00
C ILE A 806 -48.99 -4.28 1.14
N GLU A 807 -50.30 -4.52 1.11
CA GLU A 807 -51.19 -4.15 2.21
C GLU A 807 -50.81 -4.93 3.47
N LEU A 808 -50.06 -4.29 4.37
CA LEU A 808 -49.87 -4.79 5.73
C LEU A 808 -51.25 -4.83 6.43
N PRO A 809 -51.65 -5.96 7.05
CA PRO A 809 -52.96 -6.08 7.68
C PRO A 809 -53.20 -5.01 8.75
N LYS A 810 -54.31 -4.28 8.65
CA LYS A 810 -54.76 -3.28 9.63
C LYS A 810 -55.13 -3.98 10.95
N GLY A 811 -54.16 -4.16 11.85
CA GLY A 811 -54.36 -4.98 13.04
C GLY A 811 -53.25 -5.01 14.10
N ILE A 812 -52.35 -4.01 14.17
CA ILE A 812 -51.38 -3.89 15.28
C ILE A 812 -51.40 -2.46 15.86
N ASP A 813 -52.57 -2.02 16.34
CA ASP A 813 -52.66 -0.91 17.30
C ASP A 813 -52.24 -1.40 18.70
N LYS A 814 -50.94 -1.54 18.93
CA LYS A 814 -50.32 -1.57 20.27
C LYS A 814 -48.82 -1.33 20.22
N LEU A 815 -48.39 -0.37 21.03
CA LEU A 815 -47.01 0.11 21.16
C LEU A 815 -46.10 -0.97 21.77
N MET A 816 -44.88 -1.11 21.25
CA MET A 816 -43.78 -1.77 21.96
C MET A 816 -43.20 -0.81 23.01
N GLY A 817 -42.63 -1.35 24.09
CA GLY A 817 -41.98 -0.55 25.14
C GLY A 817 -40.55 -0.12 24.78
N PRO A 818 -40.01 0.96 25.39
CA PRO A 818 -38.69 1.52 25.07
C PRO A 818 -37.48 0.68 25.54
N THR A 819 -37.66 -0.63 25.71
CA THR A 819 -36.61 -1.60 26.08
C THR A 819 -36.60 -2.86 25.19
N GLU A 820 -37.52 -2.98 24.23
CA GLU A 820 -37.60 -4.14 23.33
C GLU A 820 -36.88 -3.85 22.00
N VAL A 821 -35.55 -3.93 22.01
CA VAL A 821 -34.74 -3.96 20.78
C VAL A 821 -35.16 -5.18 19.94
N PRO A 822 -35.61 -5.01 18.68
CA PRO A 822 -36.04 -6.14 17.86
C PRO A 822 -34.86 -7.09 17.54
N ALA A 823 -34.83 -8.25 18.20
CA ALA A 823 -33.96 -9.33 17.80
C ALA A 823 -34.43 -9.87 16.44
N PHE A 824 -33.75 -9.47 15.35
CA PHE A 824 -34.07 -9.84 13.96
C PHE A 824 -33.91 -11.36 13.69
N GLN A 825 -34.85 -12.16 14.17
CA GLN A 825 -34.95 -13.60 13.93
C GLN A 825 -36.21 -13.95 13.11
N GLY A 826 -36.38 -13.30 11.95
CA GLY A 826 -37.57 -13.49 11.10
C GLY A 826 -37.38 -13.33 9.58
N LEU A 827 -36.24 -12.83 9.09
CA LEU A 827 -36.00 -12.56 7.66
C LEU A 827 -34.69 -13.20 7.16
N PRO A 828 -34.71 -14.45 6.68
CA PRO A 828 -33.51 -15.23 6.36
C PRO A 828 -32.88 -14.92 4.99
N SER A 829 -32.92 -13.66 4.53
CA SER A 829 -32.52 -13.28 3.15
C SER A 829 -31.79 -11.94 2.97
N LEU A 830 -31.66 -11.08 4.00
CA LEU A 830 -30.78 -9.89 3.92
C LEU A 830 -29.33 -10.18 4.35
N LYS A 831 -29.03 -11.39 4.86
CA LYS A 831 -27.69 -11.79 5.32
C LYS A 831 -26.72 -12.14 4.17
N THR A 832 -27.09 -11.78 2.94
CA THR A 832 -26.40 -12.11 1.68
C THR A 832 -26.36 -10.93 0.70
N LEU A 833 -26.60 -9.70 1.18
CA LEU A 833 -26.15 -8.49 0.48
C LEU A 833 -24.71 -8.20 0.94
N PRO A 834 -23.70 -8.32 0.07
CA PRO A 834 -22.32 -8.14 0.48
C PRO A 834 -21.91 -6.66 0.43
N VAL A 835 -21.80 -6.04 1.60
CA VAL A 835 -20.85 -4.94 1.76
C VAL A 835 -19.44 -5.58 1.72
N ASN A 836 -18.54 -5.01 0.91
CA ASN A 836 -17.15 -5.45 0.70
C ASN A 836 -16.92 -6.84 0.07
N THR A 837 -17.72 -7.24 -0.95
CA THR A 837 -17.20 -8.15 -2.01
C THR A 837 -17.66 -7.72 -3.40
N LEU A 838 -16.74 -7.68 -4.38
CA LEU A 838 -17.11 -7.41 -5.78
C LEU A 838 -18.16 -8.42 -6.29
N PRO A 839 -19.16 -7.98 -7.08
CA PRO A 839 -20.10 -8.90 -7.72
C PRO A 839 -19.37 -9.75 -8.76
N SER A 840 -19.43 -11.07 -8.60
CA SER A 840 -18.89 -11.98 -9.62
C SER A 840 -19.68 -11.83 -10.94
N LEU A 841 -18.97 -11.83 -12.08
CA LEU A 841 -19.50 -11.59 -13.43
C LEU A 841 -20.56 -12.60 -13.94
N GLY A 842 -21.03 -13.53 -13.10
CA GLY A 842 -22.18 -14.41 -13.38
C GLY A 842 -23.56 -13.83 -13.01
N GLY A 843 -23.63 -12.66 -12.39
CA GLY A 843 -24.87 -12.13 -11.78
C GLY A 843 -25.99 -11.68 -12.73
N LEU A 844 -25.70 -11.43 -14.02
CA LEU A 844 -26.62 -10.75 -14.96
C LEU A 844 -27.84 -11.57 -15.45
N GLY A 845 -28.17 -12.70 -14.81
CA GLY A 845 -29.31 -13.55 -15.18
C GLY A 845 -30.71 -12.96 -14.89
N GLY A 846 -30.80 -11.86 -14.13
CA GLY A 846 -32.06 -11.32 -13.61
C GLY A 846 -32.97 -10.63 -14.64
N LEU A 847 -32.43 -10.10 -15.75
CA LEU A 847 -33.18 -9.25 -16.68
C LEU A 847 -34.10 -10.00 -17.66
N THR A 848 -34.34 -11.30 -17.46
CA THR A 848 -35.19 -12.12 -18.33
C THR A 848 -36.70 -11.78 -18.24
N GLY A 849 -37.13 -10.97 -17.28
CA GLY A 849 -38.53 -10.63 -17.03
C GLY A 849 -39.21 -9.69 -18.04
N LEU A 850 -38.45 -8.90 -18.82
CA LEU A 850 -39.00 -7.88 -19.73
C LEU A 850 -38.99 -8.29 -21.22
N ALA A 851 -38.53 -9.48 -21.57
CA ALA A 851 -38.59 -10.04 -22.93
C ALA A 851 -40.02 -10.49 -23.35
N GLY A 852 -41.06 -9.77 -22.89
CA GLY A 852 -42.42 -10.26 -22.80
C GLY A 852 -43.41 -9.86 -23.90
N GLN A 853 -43.05 -8.97 -24.84
CA GLN A 853 -44.04 -8.46 -25.82
C GLN A 853 -43.47 -7.90 -27.15
N LEU A 854 -42.88 -8.74 -28.00
CA LEU A 854 -42.76 -8.46 -29.45
C LEU A 854 -42.67 -9.78 -30.26
N PRO A 855 -43.46 -9.97 -31.34
CA PRO A 855 -43.58 -11.27 -32.00
C PRO A 855 -42.48 -11.55 -33.03
N ILE A 856 -41.73 -12.63 -32.85
CA ILE A 856 -40.72 -13.09 -33.83
C ILE A 856 -41.41 -13.79 -35.01
N GLY A 857 -41.52 -13.08 -36.14
CA GLY A 857 -41.89 -13.66 -37.43
C GLY A 857 -40.78 -14.55 -38.00
N LYS A 858 -41.12 -15.77 -38.43
CA LYS A 858 -40.15 -16.73 -39.00
C LYS A 858 -39.75 -16.33 -40.42
N LEU A 859 -38.44 -16.33 -40.71
CA LEU A 859 -37.89 -16.40 -42.07
C LEU A 859 -37.05 -17.68 -42.25
N PRO A 860 -36.96 -18.28 -43.45
CA PRO A 860 -36.49 -19.65 -43.63
C PRO A 860 -35.00 -19.76 -43.97
N VAL A 861 -34.40 -20.92 -43.65
CA VAL A 861 -33.05 -21.30 -44.09
C VAL A 861 -33.13 -21.92 -45.49
N GLY A 862 -32.45 -21.33 -46.47
CA GLY A 862 -32.33 -21.83 -47.86
C GLY A 862 -30.91 -22.29 -48.18
N GLN A 863 -30.77 -23.43 -48.87
CA GLN A 863 -29.48 -24.06 -49.21
C GLN A 863 -29.00 -23.68 -50.62
N LEU A 864 -27.67 -23.78 -50.88
CA LEU A 864 -27.00 -24.41 -52.04
C LEU A 864 -25.48 -24.10 -52.01
N PRO A 865 -24.59 -24.80 -52.76
CA PRO A 865 -24.42 -26.25 -52.91
C PRO A 865 -22.98 -26.71 -52.54
N ILE A 866 -22.76 -28.02 -52.38
CA ILE A 866 -21.42 -28.59 -52.07
C ILE A 866 -20.62 -28.93 -53.34
N GLY A 867 -19.38 -28.44 -53.42
CA GLY A 867 -18.34 -28.88 -54.36
C GLY A 867 -17.31 -29.81 -53.70
N LYS A 868 -16.79 -30.80 -54.44
CA LYS A 868 -15.94 -31.88 -53.88
C LYS A 868 -14.44 -31.61 -54.03
N LEU A 869 -13.65 -32.01 -53.03
CA LEU A 869 -12.24 -32.41 -53.17
C LEU A 869 -11.96 -33.58 -52.19
N PRO A 870 -11.08 -34.56 -52.50
CA PRO A 870 -11.04 -35.85 -51.80
C PRO A 870 -10.04 -35.92 -50.63
N VAL A 871 -10.29 -36.87 -49.71
CA VAL A 871 -9.42 -37.18 -48.56
C VAL A 871 -8.44 -38.30 -48.92
N GLY A 872 -7.16 -38.12 -48.59
CA GLY A 872 -6.12 -39.16 -48.60
C GLY A 872 -5.76 -39.61 -47.17
N GLN A 873 -5.35 -40.86 -46.99
CA GLN A 873 -5.20 -41.49 -45.66
C GLN A 873 -3.73 -41.64 -45.20
N LEU A 874 -3.58 -41.90 -43.89
CA LEU A 874 -2.37 -42.25 -43.11
C LEU A 874 -1.55 -43.44 -43.70
N PRO A 875 -0.28 -43.73 -43.28
CA PRO A 875 0.16 -43.76 -41.87
C PRO A 875 1.64 -43.47 -41.47
N VAL A 876 1.78 -43.13 -40.17
CA VAL A 876 2.75 -43.56 -39.13
C VAL A 876 4.06 -44.30 -39.55
N GLY A 877 5.21 -43.87 -39.00
CA GLY A 877 6.47 -44.66 -38.93
C GLY A 877 7.59 -44.01 -38.10
N GLN A 878 8.31 -44.78 -37.25
CA GLN A 878 9.25 -44.29 -36.22
C GLN A 878 10.75 -44.45 -36.58
N LEU A 879 11.59 -43.43 -36.27
CA LEU A 879 13.00 -43.51 -35.77
C LEU A 879 14.08 -44.30 -36.60
N PRO A 880 15.39 -44.33 -36.22
CA PRO A 880 16.28 -43.24 -35.75
C PRO A 880 17.74 -43.29 -36.32
N VAL A 881 18.58 -42.30 -35.95
CA VAL A 881 20.08 -42.23 -36.00
C VAL A 881 20.82 -42.35 -37.36
N GLY A 882 21.77 -41.43 -37.63
CA GLY A 882 22.79 -41.57 -38.68
C GLY A 882 23.81 -40.43 -38.70
N GLN A 883 25.11 -40.74 -38.91
CA GLN A 883 26.22 -39.77 -38.90
C GLN A 883 26.56 -39.22 -40.31
N LEU A 884 27.33 -38.11 -40.35
CA LEU A 884 28.05 -37.58 -41.54
C LEU A 884 28.93 -38.67 -42.22
N PRO A 885 29.29 -38.58 -43.54
CA PRO A 885 29.99 -37.41 -44.11
C PRO A 885 29.88 -37.08 -45.63
N VAL A 886 30.35 -35.86 -45.95
CA VAL A 886 31.01 -35.31 -47.18
C VAL A 886 31.09 -36.17 -48.46
N GLY A 887 30.67 -35.63 -49.63
CA GLY A 887 30.85 -36.32 -50.94
C GLY A 887 30.64 -35.53 -52.26
N LYS A 888 31.54 -34.59 -52.60
CA LYS A 888 31.97 -34.15 -53.97
C LYS A 888 30.97 -33.73 -55.09
N LEU A 889 31.31 -32.60 -55.74
CA LEU A 889 30.85 -32.16 -57.08
C LEU A 889 31.27 -33.14 -58.21
N PRO A 890 30.57 -33.14 -59.38
CA PRO A 890 31.16 -32.54 -60.59
C PRO A 890 30.16 -31.82 -61.54
N VAL A 891 30.66 -31.25 -62.64
CA VAL A 891 29.95 -30.33 -63.57
C VAL A 891 30.02 -30.81 -65.05
N GLY A 892 28.96 -30.57 -65.83
CA GLY A 892 28.97 -30.63 -67.31
C GLY A 892 27.58 -30.96 -67.93
N LYS A 893 27.19 -30.49 -69.12
CA LYS A 893 27.88 -29.64 -70.15
C LYS A 893 26.88 -28.73 -70.92
N GLN A 894 27.43 -27.64 -71.48
CA GLN A 894 27.09 -26.81 -72.67
C GLN A 894 25.71 -26.97 -73.38
N LEU A 895 24.94 -25.92 -73.72
CA LEU A 895 25.18 -24.74 -74.62
C LEU A 895 25.27 -25.13 -76.13
N PRO A 896 24.82 -24.31 -77.13
CA PRO A 896 25.07 -22.84 -77.18
C PRO A 896 24.15 -21.87 -78.03
N VAL A 897 24.49 -20.56 -77.93
CA VAL A 897 24.26 -19.36 -78.80
C VAL A 897 22.86 -18.76 -79.07
N GLY A 898 22.73 -17.47 -78.70
CA GLY A 898 22.02 -16.40 -79.42
C GLY A 898 22.74 -15.04 -79.21
N LYS A 899 22.70 -14.10 -80.16
CA LYS A 899 23.33 -12.73 -80.09
C LYS A 899 22.26 -11.66 -80.39
N LEU A 900 22.29 -10.40 -79.95
CA LEU A 900 23.32 -9.35 -80.14
C LEU A 900 23.09 -8.13 -79.17
N PRO A 901 24.03 -7.17 -78.97
CA PRO A 901 23.87 -6.05 -78.00
C PRO A 901 24.10 -4.60 -78.52
N VAL A 902 23.44 -3.61 -77.89
CA VAL A 902 23.79 -2.15 -77.85
C VAL A 902 23.17 -1.58 -76.55
N GLY A 903 23.74 -0.65 -75.76
CA GLY A 903 25.04 0.05 -75.75
C GLY A 903 25.19 0.90 -74.45
N LYS A 904 26.33 1.58 -74.23
CA LYS A 904 26.60 2.46 -73.06
C LYS A 904 27.20 3.81 -73.47
N LEU A 905 26.90 4.89 -72.73
CA LEU A 905 27.74 6.11 -72.68
C LEU A 905 27.41 6.98 -71.42
N PRO A 906 28.40 7.44 -70.63
CA PRO A 906 28.17 8.29 -69.45
C PRO A 906 28.91 9.66 -69.46
N VAL A 907 28.29 10.72 -68.91
CA VAL A 907 28.87 12.06 -68.60
C VAL A 907 28.04 12.66 -67.44
N GLY A 908 28.52 13.44 -66.45
CA GLY A 908 29.87 13.97 -66.14
C GLY A 908 29.94 14.57 -64.70
N GLN A 909 30.89 15.46 -64.40
CA GLN A 909 31.23 15.94 -63.04
C GLN A 909 31.29 17.49 -62.89
N LEU A 910 30.68 18.04 -61.82
CA LEU A 910 31.06 19.26 -61.05
C LEU A 910 31.20 20.64 -61.80
N PRO A 911 31.46 21.81 -61.14
CA PRO A 911 30.90 22.42 -59.90
C PRO A 911 30.56 23.95 -60.03
N VAL A 912 30.46 24.68 -58.89
CA VAL A 912 30.46 26.17 -58.68
C VAL A 912 29.09 26.91 -58.82
N GLY A 913 28.70 27.86 -57.93
CA GLY A 913 29.24 28.27 -56.61
C GLY A 913 28.90 29.73 -56.17
N LYS A 914 29.39 30.13 -54.97
CA LYS A 914 29.29 31.46 -54.28
C LYS A 914 27.93 31.78 -53.57
N GLN A 915 27.85 32.53 -52.46
CA GLN A 915 28.85 33.29 -51.68
C GLN A 915 28.57 33.31 -50.14
N LEU A 916 29.60 33.61 -49.33
CA LEU A 916 29.56 33.83 -47.86
C LEU A 916 28.92 35.19 -47.45
N PRO A 917 28.49 35.35 -46.17
CA PRO A 917 29.36 36.03 -45.19
C PRO A 917 29.40 35.37 -43.78
N VAL A 918 30.22 35.92 -42.89
CA VAL A 918 30.49 35.48 -41.49
C VAL A 918 29.98 36.56 -40.51
N GLY A 919 29.44 36.18 -39.33
CA GLY A 919 28.96 37.13 -38.31
C GLY A 919 28.95 36.55 -36.88
N GLN A 920 29.59 37.27 -35.96
CA GLN A 920 30.03 36.83 -34.62
C GLN A 920 28.91 36.58 -33.57
N LEU A 921 29.17 35.58 -32.72
CA LEU A 921 29.01 35.51 -31.24
C LEU A 921 28.33 36.69 -30.50
N PRO A 922 27.56 36.39 -29.43
CA PRO A 922 28.18 36.25 -28.10
C PRO A 922 27.74 35.02 -27.28
N VAL A 923 28.48 34.76 -26.18
CA VAL A 923 28.20 33.71 -25.18
C VAL A 923 27.72 34.37 -23.88
N ASN A 924 26.79 33.75 -23.15
CA ASN A 924 26.90 33.68 -21.69
C ASN A 924 26.11 32.51 -21.06
N LYS A 925 26.44 32.18 -19.81
CA LYS A 925 25.88 31.09 -18.99
C LYS A 925 24.72 31.66 -18.11
N LEU A 926 23.95 30.95 -17.29
CA LEU A 926 24.04 29.62 -16.65
C LEU A 926 22.61 29.22 -16.17
N GLY A 927 22.24 27.94 -16.06
CA GLY A 927 20.94 27.55 -15.46
C GLY A 927 20.69 26.02 -15.41
N LYS A 928 20.08 25.54 -14.32
CA LYS A 928 19.92 24.10 -13.98
C LYS A 928 18.55 23.51 -14.38
N GLN A 929 18.55 22.22 -14.75
CA GLN A 929 17.64 21.10 -14.38
C GLN A 929 16.11 21.35 -14.39
N ARG A 930 15.29 20.60 -15.16
CA ARG A 930 14.74 19.23 -14.88
C ARG A 930 14.10 19.11 -13.48
N ALA A 931 12.79 18.95 -13.27
CA ALA A 931 11.71 18.13 -13.90
C ALA A 931 11.53 16.70 -13.30
N GLU A 932 10.29 16.36 -12.93
CA GLU A 932 9.89 15.35 -11.92
C GLU A 932 9.47 13.93 -12.44
N LEU A 933 8.84 13.18 -11.50
CA LEU A 933 8.27 11.81 -11.40
C LEU A 933 7.02 11.59 -12.33
N PRO A 934 5.80 11.07 -12.00
CA PRO A 934 5.26 10.10 -10.98
C PRO A 934 5.64 8.58 -11.12
N LEU A 935 4.71 7.64 -10.79
CA LEU A 935 4.82 6.31 -10.09
C LEU A 935 4.41 5.03 -10.96
N GLY A 936 4.38 3.70 -10.64
CA GLY A 936 4.08 2.80 -9.46
C GLY A 936 2.99 1.67 -9.76
N GLN A 937 2.44 0.65 -8.98
CA GLN A 937 2.69 -0.56 -8.04
C GLN A 937 1.37 -1.44 -8.03
N ASN A 938 1.01 -2.61 -7.40
CA ASN A 938 1.49 -3.90 -6.78
C ASN A 938 1.22 -5.10 -7.78
N SER A 939 1.37 -6.44 -7.61
CA SER A 939 1.27 -7.40 -6.48
C SER A 939 1.75 -8.83 -6.89
N ALA A 940 1.73 -9.87 -6.03
CA ALA A 940 2.68 -10.24 -4.96
C ALA A 940 2.43 -11.72 -4.50
N ALA A 941 3.39 -12.43 -3.85
CA ALA A 941 3.16 -13.78 -3.26
C ALA A 941 4.16 -14.26 -2.16
N ASN A 942 3.71 -14.28 -0.90
CA ASN A 942 4.17 -15.06 0.28
C ASN A 942 5.64 -15.58 0.41
N LEU A 943 6.43 -14.90 1.25
CA LEU A 943 7.47 -15.51 2.13
C LEU A 943 7.48 -14.77 3.48
N THR A 944 7.48 -15.50 4.61
CA THR A 944 7.51 -14.93 5.97
C THR A 944 8.87 -15.13 6.66
N PRO A 945 9.63 -14.05 6.97
CA PRO A 945 10.86 -14.13 7.76
C PRO A 945 10.56 -14.29 9.26
N ASN A 946 11.10 -15.34 9.89
CA ASN A 946 11.02 -15.52 11.34
C ASN A 946 12.14 -14.72 12.05
N ILE A 947 11.81 -13.54 12.59
CA ILE A 947 12.77 -12.67 13.29
C ILE A 947 12.69 -12.92 14.81
N GLN A 948 13.59 -13.75 15.32
CA GLN A 948 13.87 -13.88 16.75
C GLN A 948 15.19 -13.18 17.07
N GLY A 949 15.18 -12.09 17.85
CA GLY A 949 16.43 -11.43 18.26
C GLY A 949 16.35 -10.05 18.93
N LEU A 950 15.23 -9.31 18.81
CA LEU A 950 15.06 -7.98 19.42
C LEU A 950 13.76 -7.88 20.23
N PRO A 951 13.68 -7.03 21.27
CA PRO A 951 12.58 -7.01 22.23
C PRO A 951 11.31 -6.27 21.74
N LEU A 952 10.99 -6.38 20.44
CA LEU A 952 9.84 -5.72 19.83
C LEU A 952 8.51 -6.10 20.52
N ALA A 953 8.41 -7.33 21.04
CA ALA A 953 7.27 -7.80 21.82
C ALA A 953 7.09 -7.07 23.18
N GLN A 954 8.13 -6.44 23.74
CA GLN A 954 8.00 -5.64 24.97
C GLN A 954 7.48 -4.24 24.67
N VAL A 955 7.92 -3.62 23.57
CA VAL A 955 7.36 -2.35 23.06
C VAL A 955 5.90 -2.53 22.64
N LEU A 956 5.60 -3.60 21.91
CA LEU A 956 4.24 -3.91 21.47
C LEU A 956 3.28 -4.20 22.64
N ASN A 957 3.76 -4.88 23.70
CA ASN A 957 2.98 -5.08 24.92
C ASN A 957 2.79 -3.79 25.74
N ALA A 958 3.73 -2.83 25.68
CA ALA A 958 3.55 -1.52 26.29
C ALA A 958 2.46 -0.72 25.56
N ALA A 959 2.48 -0.69 24.22
CA ALA A 959 1.43 -0.08 23.41
C ALA A 959 0.05 -0.75 23.65
N GLN A 960 -0.02 -2.08 23.69
CA GLN A 960 -1.27 -2.79 24.01
C GLN A 960 -1.78 -2.52 25.44
N GLY A 961 -0.89 -2.19 26.39
CA GLY A 961 -1.24 -1.79 27.75
C GLY A 961 -1.93 -0.41 27.85
N LEU A 962 -1.84 0.42 26.81
CA LEU A 962 -2.47 1.75 26.76
C LEU A 962 -3.83 1.75 26.05
N LEU A 963 -4.14 0.70 25.27
CA LEU A 963 -5.32 0.63 24.40
C LEU A 963 -6.53 -0.11 25.03
N SER A 964 -6.51 -0.37 26.35
CA SER A 964 -7.59 -1.11 27.04
C SER A 964 -8.82 -0.24 27.35
N GLY A 965 -9.41 0.37 26.32
CA GLY A 965 -10.62 1.20 26.41
C GLY A 965 -11.66 0.98 25.30
N ALA A 966 -11.26 0.45 24.12
CA ALA A 966 -12.17 0.25 22.99
C ALA A 966 -13.10 -0.98 23.15
N PRO A 967 -14.32 -0.97 22.55
CA PRO A 967 -15.26 -2.08 22.61
C PRO A 967 -14.77 -3.35 21.86
N THR A 968 -15.46 -4.46 22.09
CA THR A 968 -14.94 -5.81 21.78
C THR A 968 -14.71 -6.09 20.30
N GLN A 969 -13.51 -6.64 20.01
CA GLN A 969 -13.03 -7.02 18.68
C GLN A 969 -14.08 -7.79 17.85
N ARG A 970 -14.40 -7.28 16.66
CA ARG A 970 -14.81 -8.12 15.52
C ARG A 970 -13.57 -8.46 14.69
N SER A 971 -13.43 -9.73 14.35
CA SER A 971 -12.31 -10.24 13.56
C SER A 971 -12.33 -9.72 12.12
N VAL A 972 -11.28 -9.01 11.71
CA VAL A 972 -11.03 -8.65 10.31
C VAL A 972 -10.80 -9.93 9.50
N PRO A 973 -11.50 -10.16 8.36
CA PRO A 973 -11.35 -11.38 7.57
C PRO A 973 -10.11 -11.32 6.67
N SER A 974 -9.32 -12.40 6.66
CA SER A 974 -8.20 -12.56 5.73
C SER A 974 -8.69 -12.89 4.32
N LEU A 975 -8.57 -11.93 3.40
CA LEU A 975 -8.94 -12.09 1.99
C LEU A 975 -7.88 -12.91 1.23
N PRO A 976 -8.25 -13.97 0.49
CA PRO A 976 -7.30 -14.82 -0.23
C PRO A 976 -6.98 -14.28 -1.62
N VAL A 977 -5.77 -13.77 -1.82
CA VAL A 977 -5.26 -13.40 -3.16
C VAL A 977 -4.91 -14.67 -3.95
N THR A 978 -5.77 -15.06 -4.89
CA THR A 978 -5.45 -16.08 -5.91
C THR A 978 -4.99 -15.42 -7.21
N ALA A 979 -3.70 -15.52 -7.51
CA ALA A 979 -3.13 -15.06 -8.77
C ALA A 979 -3.68 -15.86 -9.99
N PRO A 980 -3.83 -15.24 -11.17
CA PRO A 980 -4.27 -15.95 -12.39
C PRO A 980 -3.27 -17.04 -12.81
N ALA A 981 -3.71 -18.29 -12.87
CA ALA A 981 -2.85 -19.41 -13.23
C ALA A 981 -2.63 -19.52 -14.75
N LEU A 982 -1.40 -19.27 -15.21
CA LEU A 982 -0.97 -19.62 -16.57
C LEU A 982 -0.64 -21.13 -16.68
N PRO A 983 -0.87 -21.78 -17.84
CA PRO A 983 -0.83 -23.23 -17.96
C PRO A 983 0.59 -23.80 -17.97
N ALA A 984 0.98 -24.49 -16.91
CA ALA A 984 2.25 -25.22 -16.84
C ALA A 984 2.22 -26.52 -17.66
N LEU A 985 3.04 -26.61 -18.72
CA LEU A 985 3.35 -27.90 -19.36
C LEU A 985 4.44 -28.68 -18.60
N PRO A 986 4.38 -30.03 -18.57
CA PRO A 986 5.14 -30.83 -17.61
C PRO A 986 6.56 -31.16 -18.06
N VAL A 987 7.57 -30.66 -17.33
CA VAL A 987 8.95 -31.17 -17.39
C VAL A 987 9.17 -32.16 -16.23
N ARG A 988 9.16 -33.47 -16.53
CA ARG A 988 9.54 -34.51 -15.57
C ARG A 988 11.06 -34.77 -15.60
N LEU A 989 11.74 -34.42 -14.51
CA LEU A 989 13.00 -35.06 -14.10
C LEU A 989 12.91 -35.49 -12.62
N PRO A 990 13.64 -36.55 -12.19
CA PRO A 990 13.21 -37.36 -11.06
C PRO A 990 13.76 -36.93 -9.69
N VAL A 991 12.92 -37.04 -8.66
CA VAL A 991 13.34 -37.05 -7.25
C VAL A 991 13.64 -38.51 -6.84
N PRO A 992 14.82 -38.84 -6.28
CA PRO A 992 15.08 -40.16 -5.72
C PRO A 992 14.23 -40.41 -4.48
N THR A 993 13.54 -41.55 -4.42
CA THR A 993 12.84 -42.02 -3.21
C THR A 993 13.77 -42.84 -2.33
N GLU A 994 13.72 -42.62 -1.01
CA GLU A 994 14.47 -43.46 -0.08
C GLU A 994 13.96 -44.90 -0.08
N ARG A 995 14.90 -45.85 -0.19
CA ARG A 995 14.66 -47.27 0.05
C ARG A 995 15.78 -47.89 0.87
N SER A 996 15.43 -48.28 2.09
CA SER A 996 15.91 -49.49 2.80
C SER A 996 17.41 -49.84 2.71
N MET A 997 18.14 -49.59 3.80
CA MET A 997 19.31 -50.41 4.17
C MET A 997 18.87 -51.77 4.76
N PRO A 998 19.74 -52.81 4.78
CA PRO A 998 19.30 -54.22 4.77
C PRO A 998 19.08 -54.88 6.15
N THR A 999 18.39 -56.02 6.14
CA THR A 999 17.96 -56.81 7.32
C THR A 999 18.58 -58.21 7.41
N VAL A 1000 19.16 -58.58 8.56
CA VAL A 1000 19.43 -59.98 9.00
C VAL A 1000 19.61 -59.99 10.54
N PRO A 1001 19.21 -61.02 11.31
CA PRO A 1001 17.95 -61.78 11.34
C PRO A 1001 17.20 -61.65 12.71
N THR A 1002 16.14 -62.43 12.92
CA THR A 1002 15.17 -62.36 14.05
C THR A 1002 15.37 -63.38 15.18
N LEU A 1003 14.91 -63.07 16.41
CA LEU A 1003 14.10 -63.97 17.28
C LEU A 1003 13.31 -63.15 18.36
N PRO A 1004 12.19 -63.65 18.94
CA PRO A 1004 11.11 -62.78 19.46
C PRO A 1004 10.66 -62.99 20.92
N VAL A 1005 9.87 -62.04 21.46
CA VAL A 1005 8.91 -62.21 22.59
C VAL A 1005 7.61 -61.42 22.27
N ALA A 1006 6.48 -61.79 22.88
CA ALA A 1006 5.11 -61.42 22.49
C ALA A 1006 4.64 -59.97 22.79
N GLY A 1007 3.56 -59.55 22.11
CA GLY A 1007 2.78 -58.30 22.35
C GLY A 1007 1.59 -58.51 23.31
N PRO A 1008 0.38 -57.91 23.10
CA PRO A 1008 -0.18 -57.26 21.88
C PRO A 1008 -0.33 -55.71 22.08
N THR A 1009 -1.33 -54.88 21.65
CA THR A 1009 -2.72 -55.04 21.15
C THR A 1009 -3.24 -53.80 20.37
N THR A 1010 -4.55 -53.75 20.09
CA THR A 1010 -5.40 -52.76 19.39
C THR A 1010 -5.49 -51.37 20.04
N ILE A 1011 -5.53 -50.23 19.31
CA ILE A 1011 -6.46 -49.76 18.26
C ILE A 1011 -7.86 -49.38 18.79
N SER A 1012 -8.30 -48.15 18.50
CA SER A 1012 -9.68 -47.65 18.67
C SER A 1012 -10.01 -46.55 17.65
N GLY A 1013 -11.29 -46.33 17.31
CA GLY A 1013 -11.72 -45.26 16.42
C GLY A 1013 -13.23 -45.20 16.17
N LEU A 1014 -13.67 -44.09 15.56
CA LEU A 1014 -15.00 -43.77 15.02
C LEU A 1014 -16.16 -43.40 15.99
N LYS A 1015 -16.41 -42.07 16.03
CA LYS A 1015 -17.70 -41.37 15.82
C LYS A 1015 -18.80 -41.27 16.91
N LEU A 1016 -19.00 -40.03 17.36
CA LEU A 1016 -20.24 -39.21 17.29
C LEU A 1016 -21.58 -39.72 17.90
N ASN A 1017 -21.97 -39.14 19.05
CA ASN A 1017 -23.17 -38.32 19.36
C ASN A 1017 -24.52 -38.52 18.59
N PRO A 1018 -25.73 -38.19 19.15
CA PRO A 1018 -26.00 -37.35 20.35
C PRO A 1018 -27.26 -37.70 21.24
N THR A 1019 -27.63 -36.73 22.11
CA THR A 1019 -28.99 -36.34 22.62
C THR A 1019 -29.67 -36.95 23.87
N THR A 1020 -29.74 -36.12 24.93
CA THR A 1020 -30.88 -35.74 25.83
C THR A 1020 -31.49 -36.65 26.91
N GLY A 1021 -31.65 -36.08 28.13
CA GLY A 1021 -32.58 -36.54 29.19
C GLY A 1021 -32.52 -35.77 30.53
N LEU A 1022 -33.48 -34.83 30.75
CA LEU A 1022 -34.07 -34.23 31.99
C LEU A 1022 -33.50 -34.58 33.41
N GLY A 1023 -33.51 -33.71 34.45
CA GLY A 1023 -33.94 -32.30 34.63
C GLY A 1023 -34.21 -31.92 36.12
N GLN A 1024 -34.43 -30.61 36.43
CA GLN A 1024 -34.82 -29.98 37.73
C GLN A 1024 -33.77 -29.92 38.89
N SER A 1025 -33.81 -29.01 39.90
CA SER A 1025 -34.22 -27.58 40.01
C SER A 1025 -33.90 -26.97 41.41
N LYS A 1026 -33.80 -25.62 41.54
CA LYS A 1026 -33.91 -24.79 42.80
C LYS A 1026 -32.75 -24.87 43.85
N GLU A 1027 -32.50 -23.92 44.78
CA GLU A 1027 -33.13 -22.61 45.10
C GLU A 1027 -32.20 -21.55 45.81
N ARG A 1028 -32.38 -20.26 45.46
CA ARG A 1028 -32.34 -18.99 46.26
C ARG A 1028 -31.24 -18.56 47.28
N SER A 1029 -30.93 -17.25 47.16
CA SER A 1029 -30.78 -16.17 48.20
C SER A 1029 -29.39 -15.71 48.70
N MET A 1030 -29.25 -14.38 48.89
CA MET A 1030 -28.11 -13.61 49.46
C MET A 1030 -28.47 -13.11 50.88
N PRO A 1031 -27.50 -12.67 51.74
CA PRO A 1031 -27.11 -11.25 51.76
C PRO A 1031 -25.67 -10.86 52.25
N THR A 1032 -25.18 -9.70 51.76
CA THR A 1032 -24.30 -8.67 52.41
C THR A 1032 -22.93 -8.95 53.10
N LEU A 1033 -21.99 -8.05 52.78
CA LEU A 1033 -20.74 -7.53 53.43
C LEU A 1033 -20.68 -7.54 54.99
N PRO A 1034 -19.48 -7.44 55.66
CA PRO A 1034 -18.33 -6.59 55.26
C PRO A 1034 -16.86 -7.06 55.52
N ALA A 1035 -15.95 -6.20 55.05
CA ALA A 1035 -14.51 -5.98 55.30
C ALA A 1035 -13.68 -6.85 56.28
N ASP A 1036 -12.44 -7.17 55.86
CA ASP A 1036 -11.21 -6.84 56.62
C ASP A 1036 -9.94 -6.90 55.71
N VAL A 1037 -8.84 -6.25 56.10
CA VAL A 1037 -7.57 -6.15 55.32
C VAL A 1037 -6.33 -6.26 56.23
N PRO A 1038 -5.32 -7.06 55.85
CA PRO A 1038 -3.94 -6.53 55.82
C PRO A 1038 -3.13 -6.93 54.58
N ALA A 1039 -2.10 -6.12 54.28
CA ALA A 1039 -1.27 -6.19 53.09
C ALA A 1039 -0.30 -7.40 53.04
N LEU A 1040 0.22 -7.67 51.84
CA LEU A 1040 1.37 -8.56 51.63
C LEU A 1040 2.28 -8.02 50.52
N SER A 1041 3.41 -7.43 50.91
CA SER A 1041 4.51 -7.05 50.02
C SER A 1041 5.55 -8.18 49.98
N MET A 1042 5.99 -8.60 48.79
CA MET A 1042 7.27 -9.30 48.56
C MET A 1042 7.50 -9.61 47.06
N ILE A 1043 8.12 -8.68 46.33
CA ILE A 1043 8.98 -9.00 45.18
C ILE A 1043 10.25 -8.14 45.33
N ASP A 1044 11.41 -8.79 45.34
CA ASP A 1044 12.73 -8.16 45.48
C ASP A 1044 13.33 -7.84 44.10
N PRO A 1045 13.61 -6.57 43.75
CA PRO A 1045 14.19 -6.21 42.45
C PRO A 1045 15.66 -6.64 42.26
N ALA A 1046 16.38 -7.07 43.30
CA ALA A 1046 17.85 -7.07 43.30
C ALA A 1046 18.55 -8.17 42.45
N ASN A 1047 17.83 -9.13 41.86
CA ASN A 1047 18.43 -10.38 41.36
C ASN A 1047 18.08 -10.82 39.91
N VAL A 1048 17.57 -9.93 39.05
CA VAL A 1048 17.17 -10.30 37.68
C VAL A 1048 18.35 -10.44 36.70
N PHE A 1049 19.50 -9.80 36.96
CA PHE A 1049 20.67 -9.80 36.05
C PHE A 1049 21.87 -10.61 36.56
N GLN A 1050 21.71 -11.93 36.73
CA GLN A 1050 22.84 -12.86 36.84
C GLN A 1050 22.67 -14.14 35.99
N ARG A 1051 23.05 -14.05 34.70
CA ARG A 1051 23.75 -15.11 33.93
C ARG A 1051 24.02 -14.68 32.48
N VAL A 1052 25.29 -14.47 32.17
CA VAL A 1052 26.07 -15.00 31.02
C VAL A 1052 27.30 -14.11 30.84
N ALA A 1053 28.42 -14.54 31.42
CA ALA A 1053 29.76 -14.02 31.17
C ALA A 1053 30.78 -15.10 31.54
N GLY A 1054 31.72 -15.37 30.63
CA GLY A 1054 32.70 -16.45 30.75
C GLY A 1054 32.27 -17.76 30.08
N THR A 1055 33.12 -18.48 29.34
CA THR A 1055 34.54 -18.19 28.97
C THR A 1055 34.91 -18.90 27.67
N LEU A 1056 35.92 -18.35 26.96
CA LEU A 1056 36.48 -18.73 25.65
C LEU A 1056 35.62 -18.28 24.45
#